data_AF-F2NW44-F1
#
_entry.id   AF-F2NW44-F1
#
_cell.length_a   1.000
_cell.length_b   1.000
_cell.length_c   1.000
_cell.angle_alpha   90.00
_cell.angle_beta   90.00
_cell.angle_gamma   90.00
#
_symmetry.space_group_name_H-M   'P 1'
#
loop_
_entity.id
_entity.type
_entity.pdbx_description
1 polymer ?
#
loop_
_entity_poly.entity_id
_entity_poly.type
_entity_poly.pdbx_seq_one_letter_code
_entity_poly.pdbx_strand_id
1 'polypeptide(L)'
;MNFDEILSGKNLYTVFQPIVSLETGDVFAYEALTRIDESVYIGSIKNLFKISEDASLSWQLEKKCIKSALKTARALGLKRKLFLNINPNVLLEEEFQENYIKSKLEKNGIEPSSIVFEITGQKLKGSEQKLCDAVLHFKNQKLKIAIDDIGESYAALNRICTLNPDFIKISIDLVQSVHKDKVKKEIVRSLSAFCKNSGIKLIAVGVETEENLATIMELGIPYAQGFFTGKPERVFTKTSKEAFVRIISYQNKKSSKFVEEKKSIDKKKTQAIIPTEGIKQDSRPISQITRKGMTIPETMAVADVLALFNANPEISIFTVVDSASKVMGIIPRITLFKVLGTQYGFSIYSKKPISRLMVTDYLAVDFFEPVEVVASKAASRAEEHLYDPIVVEQNGIYFGVVIFKDLLEIIVNVEVLERTQELNKTTRKLLEQEAMQQRDLKLAEIVQKSIYPSRAPKTSKWDCAYIFKPMASVSGDVYDFYYDDKGSLNGAALFDVSGHGVASGLVGILSKYLAKDTFRENKNEELSALARTFNKKLIKEKANVENYLTGILLRITDSKIEYVNAGHTDLLCIDSKRKVSVAGGANGSFRGSFLGIEGLPDNFETVDIPLEKNSCYIMFTDCLTESRNLAGDELGIELLQKILARAPQGTSAKQLLEYLIDIFEAFTEAVPLRDDLTVIVLKYLGE
;
A
#
# COMPACT_ATOMS: atom_id res chain seq x y z
N MET A 1 17.82 -17.45 -35.52
CA MET A 1 17.54 -16.75 -34.25
C MET A 1 18.72 -16.99 -33.33
N ASN A 2 19.48 -15.96 -32.98
CA ASN A 2 20.60 -16.11 -32.06
C ASN A 2 20.08 -15.99 -30.62
N PHE A 3 19.80 -17.14 -30.00
CA PHE A 3 19.22 -17.16 -28.64
C PHE A 3 20.20 -16.56 -27.61
N ASP A 4 21.51 -16.66 -27.84
CA ASP A 4 22.53 -16.04 -27.00
C ASP A 4 22.47 -14.50 -27.04
N GLU A 5 22.11 -13.93 -28.19
CA GLU A 5 21.93 -12.48 -28.34
C GLU A 5 20.69 -11.98 -27.58
N ILE A 6 19.61 -12.76 -27.55
CA ILE A 6 18.41 -12.47 -26.74
C ILE A 6 18.73 -12.62 -25.25
N LEU A 7 19.45 -13.69 -24.87
CA LEU A 7 19.88 -13.95 -23.49
C LEU A 7 20.93 -12.95 -22.99
N SER A 8 21.61 -12.21 -23.87
CA SER A 8 22.46 -11.08 -23.50
C SER A 8 21.68 -10.02 -22.69
N GLY A 9 20.37 -9.91 -22.92
CA GLY A 9 19.43 -9.11 -22.14
C GLY A 9 19.41 -7.61 -22.47
N LYS A 10 20.16 -7.14 -23.47
CA LYS A 10 20.14 -5.73 -23.92
C LYS A 10 18.87 -5.36 -24.68
N ASN A 11 18.19 -6.36 -25.22
CA ASN A 11 17.10 -6.18 -26.20
C ASN A 11 15.70 -6.45 -25.59
N LEU A 12 15.66 -6.89 -24.33
CA LEU A 12 14.42 -7.09 -23.57
C LEU A 12 14.18 -5.87 -22.68
N TYR A 13 12.99 -5.28 -22.80
CA TYR A 13 12.56 -4.16 -21.97
C TYR A 13 11.22 -4.46 -21.32
N THR A 14 10.95 -3.78 -20.20
CA THR A 14 9.70 -3.95 -19.46
C THR A 14 8.77 -2.76 -19.73
N VAL A 15 7.50 -3.06 -19.93
CA VAL A 15 6.40 -2.08 -19.86
C VAL A 15 5.48 -2.45 -18.71
N PHE A 16 4.78 -1.47 -18.14
CA PHE A 16 3.91 -1.63 -17.00
C PHE A 16 2.47 -1.31 -17.37
N GLN A 17 1.55 -2.20 -17.03
CA GLN A 17 0.12 -1.96 -17.22
C GLN A 17 -0.58 -1.77 -15.87
N PRO A 18 -1.41 -0.72 -15.70
CA PRO A 18 -2.08 -0.47 -14.43
C PRO A 18 -3.24 -1.46 -14.19
N ILE A 19 -3.30 -1.98 -12.96
CA ILE A 19 -4.44 -2.70 -12.38
C ILE A 19 -5.17 -1.71 -11.48
N VAL A 20 -6.44 -1.44 -11.80
CA VAL A 20 -7.22 -0.33 -11.23
C VAL A 20 -8.23 -0.84 -10.22
N SER A 21 -8.35 -0.14 -9.09
CA SER A 21 -9.43 -0.33 -8.12
C SER A 21 -10.75 0.19 -8.68
N LEU A 22 -11.76 -0.67 -8.76
CA LEU A 22 -13.10 -0.28 -9.18
C LEU A 22 -13.90 0.40 -8.07
N GLU A 23 -13.38 0.42 -6.84
CA GLU A 23 -13.94 1.17 -5.73
C GLU A 23 -13.49 2.64 -5.75
N THR A 24 -12.20 2.90 -5.98
CA THR A 24 -11.62 4.25 -5.88
C THR A 24 -11.28 4.89 -7.23
N GLY A 25 -11.15 4.08 -8.29
CA GLY A 25 -10.64 4.53 -9.59
C GLY A 25 -9.11 4.68 -9.64
N ASP A 26 -8.40 4.54 -8.52
CA ASP A 26 -6.94 4.65 -8.46
C ASP A 26 -6.25 3.35 -8.89
N VAL A 27 -4.99 3.48 -9.30
CA VAL A 27 -4.14 2.32 -9.59
C VAL A 27 -3.78 1.60 -8.29
N PHE A 28 -4.19 0.33 -8.21
CA PHE A 28 -3.90 -0.58 -7.11
C PHE A 28 -2.49 -1.19 -7.25
N ALA A 29 -2.15 -1.62 -8.46
CA ALA A 29 -0.91 -2.32 -8.77
C ALA A 29 -0.51 -2.11 -10.24
N TYR A 30 0.69 -2.54 -10.60
CA TYR A 30 1.14 -2.64 -11.99
C TYR A 30 1.52 -4.07 -12.33
N GLU A 31 1.21 -4.51 -13.54
CA GLU A 31 1.76 -5.74 -14.11
C GLU A 31 2.97 -5.42 -14.97
N ALA A 32 4.09 -6.10 -14.71
CA ALA A 32 5.27 -6.02 -15.55
C ALA A 32 5.13 -6.97 -16.75
N LEU A 33 5.20 -6.41 -17.95
CA LEU A 33 5.11 -7.15 -19.20
C LEU A 33 6.41 -7.00 -19.98
N THR A 34 7.03 -8.14 -20.33
CA THR A 34 8.23 -8.15 -21.15
C THR A 34 7.89 -7.79 -22.60
N ARG A 35 8.75 -6.99 -23.21
CA ARG A 35 8.78 -6.69 -24.65
C ARG A 35 10.19 -6.92 -25.17
N ILE A 36 10.29 -7.16 -26.47
CA ILE A 36 11.55 -7.35 -27.18
C ILE A 36 11.61 -6.37 -28.33
N ASP A 37 12.82 -5.89 -28.64
CA ASP A 37 13.06 -5.06 -29.81
C ASP A 37 12.82 -5.87 -31.10
N GLU A 38 11.99 -5.33 -31.99
CA GLU A 38 11.64 -5.98 -33.27
C GLU A 38 12.85 -6.12 -34.20
N SER A 39 13.89 -5.30 -34.03
CA SER A 39 15.16 -5.44 -34.75
C SER A 39 15.90 -6.75 -34.43
N VAL A 40 15.56 -7.40 -33.30
CA VAL A 40 16.23 -8.59 -32.78
C VAL A 40 15.37 -9.83 -32.93
N TYR A 41 14.05 -9.70 -32.74
CA TYR A 41 13.11 -10.79 -32.94
C TYR A 41 11.79 -10.30 -33.55
N ILE A 42 11.50 -10.83 -34.73
CA ILE A 42 10.23 -10.62 -35.41
C ILE A 42 9.31 -11.78 -35.03
N GLY A 43 8.52 -11.57 -33.97
CA GLY A 43 7.56 -12.55 -33.45
C GLY A 43 6.94 -12.11 -32.13
N SER A 44 5.87 -12.78 -31.70
CA SER A 44 5.22 -12.45 -30.43
C SER A 44 6.08 -12.87 -29.24
N ILE A 45 6.02 -12.12 -28.14
CA ILE A 45 6.72 -12.49 -26.90
C ILE A 45 6.28 -13.89 -26.41
N LYS A 46 5.00 -14.25 -26.63
CA LYS A 46 4.45 -15.58 -26.32
C LYS A 46 5.18 -16.70 -27.07
N ASN A 47 5.49 -16.48 -28.35
CA ASN A 47 6.26 -17.44 -29.14
C ASN A 47 7.70 -17.58 -28.62
N LEU A 48 8.33 -16.49 -28.19
CA LEU A 48 9.67 -16.54 -27.59
C LEU A 48 9.70 -17.38 -26.31
N PHE A 49 8.70 -17.22 -25.42
CA PHE A 49 8.59 -18.05 -24.22
C PHE A 49 8.38 -19.52 -24.56
N LYS A 50 7.56 -19.84 -25.57
CA LYS A 50 7.38 -21.22 -26.04
C LYS A 50 8.68 -21.83 -26.57
N ILE A 51 9.42 -21.09 -27.40
CA ILE A 51 10.73 -21.52 -27.89
C ILE A 51 11.71 -21.75 -26.72
N SER A 52 11.69 -20.87 -25.71
CA SER A 52 12.52 -21.06 -24.51
C SER A 52 12.16 -22.32 -23.73
N GLU A 53 10.88 -22.68 -23.69
CA GLU A 53 10.41 -23.89 -23.01
C GLU A 53 10.82 -25.16 -23.75
N ASP A 54 10.65 -25.18 -25.08
CA ASP A 54 11.08 -26.28 -25.95
C ASP A 54 12.61 -26.47 -25.88
N ALA A 55 13.36 -25.37 -25.74
CA ALA A 55 14.81 -25.39 -25.58
C ALA A 55 15.29 -25.63 -24.14
N SER A 56 14.39 -25.78 -23.15
CA SER A 56 14.73 -25.86 -21.72
C SER A 56 15.56 -24.67 -21.18
N LEU A 57 15.29 -23.48 -21.73
CA LEU A 57 15.91 -22.20 -21.38
C LEU A 57 14.96 -21.22 -20.68
N SER A 58 13.82 -21.70 -20.17
CA SER A 58 12.79 -20.87 -19.52
C SER A 58 13.34 -20.10 -18.33
N TRP A 59 14.16 -20.73 -17.48
CA TRP A 59 14.79 -20.07 -16.34
C TRP A 59 15.68 -18.92 -16.79
N GLN A 60 16.56 -19.16 -17.76
CA GLN A 60 17.53 -18.18 -18.25
C GLN A 60 16.82 -16.95 -18.84
N LEU A 61 15.71 -17.15 -19.54
CA LEU A 61 14.90 -16.06 -20.09
C LEU A 61 14.15 -15.31 -18.98
N GLU A 62 13.41 -16.00 -18.10
CA GLU A 62 12.64 -15.35 -17.03
C GLU A 62 13.52 -14.62 -16.03
N LYS A 63 14.71 -15.15 -15.73
CA LYS A 63 15.73 -14.49 -14.90
C LYS A 63 16.06 -13.09 -15.44
N LYS A 64 16.14 -12.93 -16.76
CA LYS A 64 16.40 -11.64 -17.43
C LYS A 64 15.17 -10.74 -17.40
N CYS A 65 13.98 -11.29 -17.65
CA CYS A 65 12.70 -10.58 -17.54
C CYS A 65 12.51 -9.99 -16.14
N ILE A 66 12.65 -10.81 -15.09
CA ILE A 66 12.52 -10.40 -13.68
C ILE A 66 13.56 -9.33 -13.35
N LYS A 67 14.82 -9.51 -13.78
CA LYS A 67 15.87 -8.51 -13.58
C LYS A 67 15.53 -7.18 -14.25
N SER A 68 15.01 -7.21 -15.47
CA SER A 68 14.59 -6.01 -16.21
C SER A 68 13.41 -5.33 -15.51
N ALA A 69 12.41 -6.10 -15.09
CA ALA A 69 11.22 -5.59 -14.43
C ALA A 69 11.55 -4.92 -13.09
N LEU A 70 12.30 -5.59 -12.21
CA LEU A 70 12.67 -5.04 -10.89
C LEU A 70 13.58 -3.81 -11.02
N LYS A 71 14.57 -3.85 -11.93
CA LYS A 71 15.46 -2.71 -12.17
C LYS A 71 14.67 -1.49 -12.67
N THR A 72 13.77 -1.69 -13.63
CA THR A 72 12.98 -0.60 -14.21
C THR A 72 11.96 -0.08 -13.20
N ALA A 73 11.32 -0.96 -12.43
CA ALA A 73 10.38 -0.58 -11.38
C ALA A 73 11.05 0.24 -10.27
N ARG A 74 12.28 -0.11 -9.87
CA ARG A 74 13.08 0.69 -8.94
C ARG A 74 13.40 2.06 -9.53
N ALA A 75 13.91 2.11 -10.77
CA ALA A 75 14.28 3.37 -11.42
C ALA A 75 13.10 4.35 -11.55
N LEU A 76 11.88 3.82 -11.69
CA LEU A 76 10.64 4.60 -11.75
C LEU A 76 10.00 4.90 -10.38
N GLY A 77 10.61 4.44 -9.27
CA GLY A 77 10.13 4.70 -7.92
C GLY A 77 8.82 3.99 -7.59
N LEU A 78 8.75 2.66 -7.78
CA LEU A 78 7.58 1.84 -7.45
C LEU A 78 7.07 2.08 -6.00
N LYS A 79 5.82 2.52 -5.86
CA LYS A 79 5.11 2.70 -4.57
C LYS A 79 3.88 1.79 -4.40
N ARG A 80 3.58 0.98 -5.41
CA ARG A 80 2.40 0.11 -5.48
C ARG A 80 2.86 -1.35 -5.64
N LYS A 81 1.90 -2.28 -5.61
CA LYS A 81 2.23 -3.69 -5.87
C LYS A 81 2.68 -3.88 -7.31
N LEU A 82 3.59 -4.83 -7.51
CA LEU A 82 4.08 -5.24 -8.82
C LEU A 82 3.78 -6.72 -9.05
N PHE A 83 3.04 -7.01 -10.11
CA PHE A 83 2.74 -8.35 -10.58
C PHE A 83 3.84 -8.79 -11.55
N LEU A 84 4.41 -9.95 -11.29
CA LEU A 84 5.42 -10.60 -12.12
C LEU A 84 4.88 -11.95 -12.59
N ASN A 85 4.84 -12.13 -13.90
CA ASN A 85 4.51 -13.41 -14.53
C ASN A 85 5.63 -14.42 -14.28
N ILE A 86 5.29 -15.59 -13.72
CA ILE A 86 6.24 -16.65 -13.40
C ILE A 86 5.71 -17.99 -13.91
N ASN A 87 6.51 -18.69 -14.72
CA ASN A 87 6.20 -20.05 -15.12
C ASN A 87 6.27 -20.98 -13.91
N PRO A 88 5.27 -21.85 -13.69
CA PRO A 88 5.25 -22.76 -12.56
C PRO A 88 6.48 -23.68 -12.49
N ASN A 89 7.13 -23.99 -13.62
CA ASN A 89 8.36 -24.78 -13.63
C ASN A 89 9.58 -23.98 -13.15
N VAL A 90 9.62 -22.67 -13.39
CA VAL A 90 10.69 -21.78 -12.89
C VAL A 90 10.63 -21.64 -11.38
N LEU A 91 9.44 -21.72 -10.78
CA LEU A 91 9.27 -21.76 -9.33
C LEU A 91 9.93 -23.00 -8.68
N LEU A 92 10.14 -24.07 -9.45
CA LEU A 92 10.76 -25.30 -8.96
C LEU A 92 12.29 -25.29 -9.06
N GLU A 93 12.88 -24.28 -9.70
CA GLU A 93 14.34 -24.16 -9.84
C GLU A 93 14.99 -23.84 -8.49
N GLU A 94 16.01 -24.61 -8.11
CA GLU A 94 16.71 -24.45 -6.83
C GLU A 94 17.32 -23.04 -6.68
N GLU A 95 17.97 -22.53 -7.74
CA GLU A 95 18.56 -21.18 -7.75
C GLU A 95 17.49 -20.10 -7.49
N PHE A 96 16.25 -20.32 -7.97
CA PHE A 96 15.15 -19.38 -7.78
C PHE A 96 14.66 -19.38 -6.34
N GLN A 97 14.49 -20.58 -5.74
CA GLN A 97 13.99 -20.75 -4.38
C GLN A 97 14.98 -20.30 -3.30
N GLU A 98 16.27 -20.58 -3.46
CA GLU A 98 17.24 -20.35 -2.39
C GLU A 98 17.44 -18.87 -2.07
N ASN A 99 17.94 -18.08 -3.03
CA ASN A 99 18.36 -16.71 -2.75
C ASN A 99 18.14 -15.72 -3.90
N TYR A 100 17.81 -16.17 -5.11
CA TYR A 100 17.78 -15.26 -6.25
C TYR A 100 16.78 -14.11 -6.06
N ILE A 101 15.52 -14.43 -5.78
CA ILE A 101 14.47 -13.41 -5.62
C ILE A 101 14.76 -12.51 -4.42
N LYS A 102 15.05 -13.10 -3.26
CA LYS A 102 15.37 -12.35 -2.04
C LYS A 102 16.50 -11.36 -2.28
N SER A 103 17.62 -11.82 -2.85
CA SER A 103 18.76 -10.97 -3.20
C SER A 103 18.41 -9.87 -4.20
N LYS A 104 17.54 -10.15 -5.18
CA LYS A 104 17.11 -9.11 -6.15
C LYS A 104 16.19 -8.09 -5.52
N LEU A 105 15.29 -8.47 -4.62
CA LEU A 105 14.41 -7.53 -3.95
C LEU A 105 15.20 -6.63 -2.99
N GLU A 106 16.07 -7.21 -2.17
CA GLU A 106 16.99 -6.48 -1.29
C GLU A 106 17.87 -5.50 -2.09
N LYS A 107 18.51 -5.99 -3.16
CA LYS A 107 19.34 -5.14 -4.03
C LYS A 107 18.57 -3.99 -4.65
N ASN A 108 17.27 -4.14 -4.88
CA ASN A 108 16.44 -3.09 -5.48
C ASN A 108 15.66 -2.25 -4.47
N GLY A 109 15.80 -2.49 -3.16
CA GLY A 109 15.04 -1.78 -2.12
C GLY A 109 13.53 -2.00 -2.21
N ILE A 110 13.08 -3.15 -2.74
CA ILE A 110 11.67 -3.46 -2.92
C ILE A 110 11.23 -4.41 -1.80
N GLU A 111 10.19 -4.04 -1.06
CA GLU A 111 9.63 -4.94 -0.05
C GLU A 111 9.00 -6.19 -0.69
N PRO A 112 9.23 -7.39 -0.14
CA PRO A 112 8.58 -8.62 -0.62
C PRO A 112 7.05 -8.56 -0.62
N SER A 113 6.46 -7.84 0.34
CA SER A 113 5.01 -7.60 0.48
C SER A 113 4.39 -6.86 -0.73
N SER A 114 5.23 -6.20 -1.52
CA SER A 114 4.84 -5.44 -2.71
C SER A 114 4.94 -6.26 -4.00
N ILE A 115 5.48 -7.48 -3.96
CA ILE A 115 5.57 -8.36 -5.12
C ILE A 115 4.44 -9.39 -5.10
N VAL A 116 3.80 -9.55 -6.26
CA VAL A 116 2.82 -10.60 -6.53
C VAL A 116 3.37 -11.50 -7.63
N PHE A 117 3.56 -12.78 -7.34
CA PHE A 117 3.86 -13.78 -8.36
C PHE A 117 2.59 -14.28 -8.99
N GLU A 118 2.50 -14.08 -10.29
CA GLU A 118 1.40 -14.52 -11.12
C GLU A 118 1.77 -15.84 -11.77
N ILE A 119 1.11 -16.91 -11.31
CA ILE A 119 1.38 -18.26 -11.80
C ILE A 119 0.63 -18.45 -13.10
N THR A 120 1.40 -18.57 -14.17
CA THR A 120 0.87 -18.68 -15.53
C THR A 120 0.35 -20.11 -15.82
N GLY A 121 -0.51 -20.24 -16.84
CA GLY A 121 -1.26 -21.47 -17.13
C GLY A 121 -0.49 -22.67 -17.70
N GLN A 122 0.85 -22.61 -17.83
CA GLN A 122 1.65 -23.70 -18.42
C GLN A 122 1.57 -25.00 -17.60
N LYS A 123 1.77 -26.11 -18.30
CA LYS A 123 1.77 -27.45 -17.71
C LYS A 123 2.97 -27.60 -16.76
N LEU A 124 2.69 -28.09 -15.55
CA LEU A 124 3.71 -28.43 -14.57
C LEU A 124 4.43 -29.71 -15.01
N LYS A 125 5.76 -29.70 -15.04
CA LYS A 125 6.59 -30.88 -15.32
C LYS A 125 6.76 -31.79 -14.09
N GLY A 126 6.60 -31.22 -12.88
CA GLY A 126 6.70 -31.91 -11.59
C GLY A 126 5.34 -32.22 -10.92
N SER A 127 5.38 -32.53 -9.62
CA SER A 127 4.17 -32.77 -8.82
C SER A 127 3.58 -31.46 -8.30
N GLU A 128 2.24 -31.39 -8.21
CA GLU A 128 1.51 -30.26 -7.62
C GLU A 128 1.94 -29.99 -6.16
N GLN A 129 2.36 -31.02 -5.42
CA GLN A 129 2.89 -30.85 -4.07
C GLN A 129 4.16 -29.99 -4.06
N LYS A 130 5.10 -30.21 -4.98
CA LYS A 130 6.33 -29.40 -5.07
C LYS A 130 6.03 -27.94 -5.38
N LEU A 131 5.02 -27.69 -6.21
CA LEU A 131 4.56 -26.33 -6.49
C LEU A 131 3.94 -25.68 -5.24
N CYS A 132 3.14 -26.44 -4.49
CA CYS A 132 2.59 -25.98 -3.21
C CYS A 132 3.69 -25.61 -2.21
N ASP A 133 4.69 -26.47 -2.05
CA ASP A 133 5.83 -26.24 -1.15
C ASP A 133 6.62 -24.99 -1.57
N ALA A 134 6.89 -24.82 -2.88
CA ALA A 134 7.55 -23.64 -3.42
C ALA A 134 6.73 -22.35 -3.19
N VAL A 135 5.41 -22.42 -3.39
CA VAL A 135 4.51 -21.29 -3.14
C VAL A 135 4.48 -20.93 -1.66
N LEU A 136 4.38 -21.91 -0.76
CA LEU A 136 4.43 -21.70 0.68
C LEU A 136 5.75 -21.05 1.11
N HIS A 137 6.86 -21.48 0.53
CA HIS A 137 8.17 -20.86 0.75
C HIS A 137 8.18 -19.36 0.43
N PHE A 138 7.64 -18.95 -0.72
CA PHE A 138 7.56 -17.53 -1.08
C PHE A 138 6.52 -16.75 -0.26
N LYS A 139 5.38 -17.36 0.11
CA LYS A 139 4.40 -16.73 1.00
C LYS A 139 4.98 -16.49 2.40
N ASN A 140 5.82 -17.39 2.91
CA ASN A 140 6.54 -17.22 4.17
C ASN A 140 7.55 -16.04 4.11
N GLN A 141 8.03 -15.71 2.92
CA GLN A 141 8.83 -14.50 2.66
C GLN A 141 7.97 -13.24 2.45
N LYS A 142 6.67 -13.30 2.74
CA LYS A 142 5.67 -12.23 2.58
C LYS A 142 5.29 -11.87 1.14
N LEU A 143 5.76 -12.62 0.13
CA LEU A 143 5.28 -12.44 -1.24
C LEU A 143 3.82 -12.88 -1.37
N LYS A 144 3.14 -12.32 -2.37
CA LYS A 144 1.74 -12.61 -2.68
C LYS A 144 1.63 -13.46 -3.93
N ILE A 145 0.54 -14.22 -4.05
CA ILE A 145 0.34 -15.15 -5.16
C ILE A 145 -0.94 -14.80 -5.92
N ALA A 146 -0.86 -14.78 -7.24
CA ALA A 146 -1.97 -14.67 -8.16
C ALA A 146 -2.03 -15.90 -9.07
N ILE A 147 -3.23 -16.35 -9.41
CA ILE A 147 -3.47 -17.34 -10.47
C ILE A 147 -4.05 -16.64 -11.69
N ASP A 148 -3.45 -16.88 -12.85
CA ASP A 148 -3.87 -16.28 -14.12
C ASP A 148 -4.80 -17.19 -14.95
N ASP A 149 -5.47 -16.60 -15.93
CA ASP A 149 -6.27 -17.28 -16.97
C ASP A 149 -7.41 -18.19 -16.46
N ILE A 150 -8.18 -17.73 -15.46
CA ILE A 150 -9.42 -18.43 -15.10
C ILE A 150 -10.45 -18.29 -16.22
N GLY A 151 -10.74 -19.42 -16.86
CA GLY A 151 -11.68 -19.56 -17.98
C GLY A 151 -11.20 -20.51 -19.07
N GLU A 152 -9.89 -20.70 -19.20
CA GLU A 152 -9.28 -21.45 -20.33
C GLU A 152 -8.69 -22.82 -19.92
N SER A 153 -8.45 -23.05 -18.62
CA SER A 153 -7.75 -24.25 -18.14
C SER A 153 -8.32 -24.84 -16.85
N TYR A 154 -8.62 -26.15 -16.85
CA TYR A 154 -8.98 -26.92 -15.65
C TYR A 154 -7.88 -26.87 -14.57
N ALA A 155 -6.60 -26.73 -14.99
CA ALA A 155 -5.47 -26.65 -14.07
C ALA A 155 -5.54 -25.41 -13.17
N ALA A 156 -6.13 -24.30 -13.64
CA ALA A 156 -6.23 -23.08 -12.87
C ALA A 156 -7.21 -23.22 -11.69
N LEU A 157 -8.34 -23.93 -11.85
CA LEU A 157 -9.26 -24.23 -10.76
C LEU A 157 -8.64 -25.15 -9.71
N ASN A 158 -7.93 -26.20 -10.14
CA ASN A 158 -7.23 -27.08 -9.20
C ASN A 158 -6.18 -26.30 -8.38
N ARG A 159 -5.43 -25.41 -9.03
CA ARG A 159 -4.43 -24.54 -8.38
C ARG A 159 -5.02 -23.56 -7.37
N ILE A 160 -6.24 -23.07 -7.58
CA ILE A 160 -6.91 -22.23 -6.57
C ILE A 160 -7.11 -23.02 -5.27
N CYS A 161 -7.59 -24.26 -5.38
CA CYS A 161 -7.84 -25.12 -4.23
C CYS A 161 -6.54 -25.50 -3.51
N THR A 162 -5.46 -25.76 -4.25
CA THR A 162 -4.19 -26.24 -3.66
C THR A 162 -3.29 -25.13 -3.14
N LEU A 163 -3.24 -23.97 -3.81
CA LEU A 163 -2.27 -22.91 -3.52
C LEU A 163 -2.82 -21.79 -2.61
N ASN A 164 -4.15 -21.72 -2.44
CA ASN A 164 -4.83 -20.68 -1.67
C ASN A 164 -4.31 -19.26 -2.00
N PRO A 165 -4.53 -18.76 -3.23
CA PRO A 165 -3.91 -17.53 -3.73
C PRO A 165 -4.51 -16.27 -3.11
N ASP A 166 -3.75 -15.18 -3.11
CA ASP A 166 -4.24 -13.85 -2.68
C ASP A 166 -5.11 -13.19 -3.78
N PHE A 167 -4.80 -13.48 -5.05
CA PHE A 167 -5.47 -12.92 -6.21
C PHE A 167 -5.84 -13.99 -7.25
N ILE A 168 -6.91 -13.72 -7.99
CA ILE A 168 -7.30 -14.48 -9.18
C ILE A 168 -7.53 -13.49 -10.32
N LYS A 169 -6.99 -13.79 -11.50
CA LYS A 169 -7.25 -13.05 -12.73
C LYS A 169 -8.20 -13.84 -13.63
N ILE A 170 -9.27 -13.18 -14.06
CA ILE A 170 -10.23 -13.72 -15.02
C ILE A 170 -9.68 -13.48 -16.43
N SER A 171 -9.72 -14.50 -17.29
CA SER A 171 -9.20 -14.38 -18.66
C SER A 171 -9.98 -13.38 -19.50
N ILE A 172 -9.30 -12.85 -20.53
CA ILE A 172 -9.90 -11.94 -21.50
C ILE A 172 -11.14 -12.53 -22.16
N ASP A 173 -11.16 -13.84 -22.42
CA ASP A 173 -12.27 -14.53 -23.06
C ASP A 173 -13.55 -14.46 -22.23
N LEU A 174 -13.45 -14.51 -20.90
CA LEU A 174 -14.63 -14.45 -20.04
C LEU A 174 -15.12 -13.00 -19.82
N VAL A 175 -14.22 -12.01 -19.94
CA VAL A 175 -14.53 -10.57 -19.79
C VAL A 175 -15.03 -9.94 -21.10
N GLN A 176 -14.46 -10.32 -22.25
CA GLN A 176 -14.86 -9.80 -23.54
C GLN A 176 -16.29 -10.21 -23.88
N SER A 177 -17.06 -9.22 -24.35
CA SER A 177 -18.49 -9.36 -24.64
C SER A 177 -19.35 -9.88 -23.48
N VAL A 178 -18.86 -9.86 -22.23
CA VAL A 178 -19.62 -10.31 -21.04
C VAL A 178 -20.96 -9.58 -20.91
N HIS A 179 -21.05 -8.33 -21.37
CA HIS A 179 -22.29 -7.55 -21.36
C HIS A 179 -23.42 -8.17 -22.22
N LYS A 180 -23.08 -8.99 -23.23
CA LYS A 180 -24.02 -9.63 -24.17
C LYS A 180 -24.34 -11.09 -23.81
N ASP A 181 -23.46 -11.76 -23.09
CA ASP A 181 -23.57 -13.20 -22.84
C ASP A 181 -24.04 -13.49 -21.41
N LYS A 182 -25.26 -14.04 -21.29
CA LYS A 182 -25.86 -14.37 -19.99
C LYS A 182 -25.08 -15.44 -19.22
N VAL A 183 -24.50 -16.41 -19.92
CA VAL A 183 -23.74 -17.50 -19.30
C VAL A 183 -22.43 -16.95 -18.74
N LYS A 184 -21.69 -16.14 -19.52
CA LYS A 184 -20.47 -15.48 -19.02
C LYS A 184 -20.77 -14.60 -17.80
N LYS A 185 -21.87 -13.83 -17.81
CA LYS A 185 -22.27 -13.04 -16.63
C LYS A 185 -22.47 -13.90 -15.39
N GLU A 186 -23.15 -15.04 -15.52
CA GLU A 186 -23.44 -15.91 -14.36
C GLU A 186 -22.17 -16.59 -13.83
N ILE A 187 -21.27 -17.03 -14.72
CA ILE A 187 -19.98 -17.60 -14.31
C ILE A 187 -19.17 -16.55 -13.55
N VAL A 188 -19.04 -15.34 -14.10
CA VAL A 188 -18.31 -14.24 -13.47
C VAL A 188 -18.95 -13.83 -12.14
N ARG A 189 -20.28 -13.80 -12.05
CA ARG A 189 -21.02 -13.55 -10.81
C ARG A 189 -20.72 -14.58 -9.73
N SER A 190 -20.74 -15.87 -10.11
CA SER A 190 -20.45 -16.98 -9.22
C SER A 190 -19.01 -16.93 -8.72
N LEU A 191 -18.05 -16.64 -9.60
CA LEU A 191 -16.64 -16.45 -9.25
C LEU A 191 -16.45 -15.26 -8.30
N SER A 192 -17.13 -14.14 -8.55
CA SER A 192 -17.12 -12.96 -7.67
C SER A 192 -17.63 -13.30 -6.26
N ALA A 193 -18.75 -14.02 -6.17
CA ALA A 193 -19.31 -14.48 -4.89
C ALA A 193 -18.38 -15.46 -4.16
N PHE A 194 -17.82 -16.44 -4.88
CA PHE A 194 -16.85 -17.38 -4.33
C PHE A 194 -15.61 -16.66 -3.77
N CYS A 195 -15.00 -15.77 -4.55
CA CYS A 195 -13.81 -15.04 -4.14
C CYS A 195 -14.08 -14.17 -2.91
N LYS A 196 -15.24 -13.51 -2.86
CA LYS A 196 -15.65 -12.70 -1.71
C LYS A 196 -15.77 -13.52 -0.43
N ASN A 197 -16.35 -14.72 -0.50
CA ASN A 197 -16.52 -15.60 0.66
C ASN A 197 -15.20 -16.25 1.11
N SER A 198 -14.29 -16.50 0.15
CA SER A 198 -12.98 -17.11 0.41
C SER A 198 -11.87 -16.09 0.75
N GLY A 199 -12.17 -14.79 0.75
CA GLY A 199 -11.20 -13.72 1.00
C GLY A 199 -10.19 -13.48 -0.15
N ILE A 200 -10.44 -14.05 -1.32
CA ILE A 200 -9.57 -13.93 -2.51
C ILE A 200 -9.97 -12.70 -3.32
N LYS A 201 -9.00 -11.96 -3.86
CA LYS A 201 -9.25 -10.74 -4.65
C LYS A 201 -9.31 -11.05 -6.14
N LEU A 202 -10.44 -10.70 -6.76
CA LEU A 202 -10.67 -10.96 -8.18
C LEU A 202 -10.27 -9.78 -9.07
N ILE A 203 -9.59 -10.04 -10.18
CA ILE A 203 -9.15 -9.05 -11.16
C ILE A 203 -9.73 -9.44 -12.53
N ALA A 204 -10.48 -8.53 -13.16
CA ALA A 204 -10.95 -8.72 -14.53
C ALA A 204 -9.90 -8.22 -15.53
N VAL A 205 -9.40 -9.10 -16.40
CA VAL A 205 -8.41 -8.77 -17.44
C VAL A 205 -9.11 -8.59 -18.78
N GLY A 206 -8.58 -7.73 -19.64
CA GLY A 206 -9.15 -7.49 -20.98
C GLY A 206 -10.36 -6.54 -20.97
N VAL A 207 -10.40 -5.60 -20.02
CA VAL A 207 -11.40 -4.54 -20.02
C VAL A 207 -11.06 -3.50 -21.09
N GLU A 208 -11.62 -3.68 -22.28
CA GLU A 208 -11.31 -2.88 -23.48
C GLU A 208 -12.39 -1.88 -23.86
N THR A 209 -13.61 -2.07 -23.38
CA THR A 209 -14.74 -1.15 -23.65
C THR A 209 -15.42 -0.65 -22.38
N GLU A 210 -16.19 0.42 -22.52
CA GLU A 210 -17.03 0.96 -21.45
C GLU A 210 -18.05 -0.08 -20.97
N GLU A 211 -18.63 -0.87 -21.87
CA GLU A 211 -19.62 -1.89 -21.56
C GLU A 211 -19.01 -3.04 -20.75
N ASN A 212 -17.76 -3.42 -21.03
CA ASN A 212 -17.03 -4.38 -20.20
C ASN A 212 -16.86 -3.83 -18.79
N LEU A 213 -16.35 -2.61 -18.66
CA LEU A 213 -16.13 -1.97 -17.37
C LEU A 213 -17.44 -1.87 -16.56
N ALA A 214 -18.52 -1.41 -17.19
CA ALA A 214 -19.82 -1.26 -16.57
C ALA A 214 -20.37 -2.60 -16.04
N THR A 215 -20.25 -3.66 -16.84
CA THR A 215 -20.75 -4.99 -16.47
C THR A 215 -19.92 -5.60 -15.35
N ILE A 216 -18.59 -5.49 -15.41
CA ILE A 216 -17.68 -6.02 -14.37
C ILE A 216 -17.91 -5.30 -13.03
N MET A 217 -18.15 -3.98 -13.03
CA MET A 217 -18.56 -3.23 -11.83
C MET A 217 -19.92 -3.70 -11.28
N GLU A 218 -20.90 -3.94 -12.16
CA GLU A 218 -22.22 -4.50 -11.77
C GLU A 218 -22.10 -5.87 -11.10
N LEU A 219 -21.20 -6.72 -11.61
CA LEU A 219 -20.93 -8.05 -11.06
C LEU A 219 -20.09 -8.02 -9.77
N GLY A 220 -19.75 -6.84 -9.26
CA GLY A 220 -19.11 -6.65 -7.96
C GLY A 220 -17.62 -6.99 -7.93
N ILE A 221 -16.94 -6.99 -9.09
CA ILE A 221 -15.51 -7.27 -9.16
C ILE A 221 -14.71 -6.07 -8.61
N PRO A 222 -13.69 -6.28 -7.77
CA PRO A 222 -12.98 -5.19 -7.11
C PRO A 222 -11.88 -4.54 -7.98
N TYR A 223 -11.28 -5.26 -8.93
CA TYR A 223 -10.17 -4.76 -9.73
C TYR A 223 -10.34 -5.04 -11.22
N ALA A 224 -9.82 -4.15 -12.06
CA ALA A 224 -9.84 -4.28 -13.52
C ALA A 224 -8.52 -3.89 -14.19
N GLN A 225 -8.22 -4.55 -15.29
CA GLN A 225 -7.06 -4.29 -16.15
C GLN A 225 -7.45 -4.45 -17.62
N GLY A 226 -7.05 -3.50 -18.47
CA GLY A 226 -7.25 -3.56 -19.91
C GLY A 226 -6.98 -2.22 -20.57
N PHE A 227 -7.07 -2.14 -21.90
CA PHE A 227 -6.73 -0.91 -22.61
C PHE A 227 -7.67 0.26 -22.29
N PHE A 228 -8.91 -0.03 -21.88
CA PHE A 228 -9.83 1.01 -21.44
C PHE A 228 -9.40 1.59 -20.09
N THR A 229 -8.89 0.77 -19.16
CA THR A 229 -8.43 1.24 -17.84
C THR A 229 -7.03 1.84 -17.88
N GLY A 230 -6.15 1.35 -18.77
CA GLY A 230 -4.82 1.90 -19.03
C GLY A 230 -3.97 0.95 -19.87
N LYS A 231 -3.23 1.51 -20.84
CA LYS A 231 -2.35 0.73 -21.72
C LYS A 231 -1.00 0.42 -21.05
N PRO A 232 -0.32 -0.66 -21.46
CA PRO A 232 1.05 -0.92 -21.04
C PRO A 232 2.00 0.15 -21.57
N GLU A 233 2.78 0.76 -20.68
CA GLU A 233 3.70 1.87 -21.01
C GLU A 233 5.07 1.68 -20.36
N ARG A 234 6.10 2.37 -20.87
CA ARG A 234 7.46 2.33 -20.26
C ARG A 234 7.57 3.05 -18.92
N VAL A 235 6.51 3.73 -18.50
CA VAL A 235 6.41 4.48 -17.24
C VAL A 235 5.15 4.06 -16.49
N PHE A 236 5.12 4.29 -15.17
CA PHE A 236 3.92 4.07 -14.38
C PHE A 236 2.83 5.09 -14.74
N THR A 237 1.82 4.63 -15.47
CA THR A 237 0.65 5.45 -15.85
C THR A 237 -0.46 5.35 -14.82
N LYS A 238 -1.30 6.39 -14.76
CA LYS A 238 -2.53 6.36 -13.96
C LYS A 238 -3.66 5.68 -14.75
N THR A 239 -4.77 5.41 -14.08
CA THR A 239 -6.04 5.07 -14.74
C THR A 239 -6.37 6.07 -15.84
N SER A 240 -6.89 5.60 -16.97
CA SER A 240 -7.36 6.46 -18.05
C SER A 240 -8.42 7.42 -17.53
N LYS A 241 -8.49 8.61 -18.15
CA LYS A 241 -9.46 9.63 -17.74
C LYS A 241 -10.90 9.12 -17.93
N GLU A 242 -11.16 8.43 -19.04
CA GLU A 242 -12.48 7.87 -19.32
C GLU A 242 -12.88 6.82 -18.27
N ALA A 243 -12.02 5.84 -17.99
CA ALA A 243 -12.33 4.81 -17.00
C ALA A 243 -12.51 5.41 -15.60
N PHE A 244 -11.65 6.35 -15.19
CA PHE A 244 -11.75 7.00 -13.89
C PHE A 244 -13.11 7.70 -13.71
N VAL A 245 -13.54 8.50 -14.69
CA VAL A 245 -14.84 9.20 -14.65
C VAL A 245 -15.99 8.20 -14.54
N ARG A 246 -15.95 7.08 -15.27
CA ARG A 246 -17.00 6.07 -15.23
C ARG A 246 -17.06 5.32 -13.90
N ILE A 247 -15.92 4.97 -13.33
CA ILE A 247 -15.83 4.32 -12.02
C ILE A 247 -16.43 5.23 -10.94
N ILE A 248 -15.98 6.48 -10.86
CA ILE A 248 -16.50 7.44 -9.87
C ILE A 248 -17.99 7.70 -10.07
N SER A 249 -18.44 7.86 -11.32
CA SER A 249 -19.87 8.04 -11.63
C SER A 249 -20.71 6.86 -11.19
N TYR A 250 -20.21 5.64 -11.39
CA TYR A 250 -20.89 4.41 -10.95
C TYR A 250 -20.99 4.35 -9.41
N GLN A 251 -19.90 4.64 -8.69
CA GLN A 251 -19.90 4.61 -7.23
C GLN A 251 -20.79 5.69 -6.60
N ASN A 252 -20.83 6.89 -7.19
CA ASN A 252 -21.75 7.95 -6.79
C ASN A 252 -23.21 7.54 -7.01
N LYS A 253 -23.54 6.95 -8.17
CA LYS A 253 -24.88 6.42 -8.46
C LYS A 253 -25.27 5.29 -7.52
N LYS A 254 -24.35 4.37 -7.22
CA LYS A 254 -24.56 3.26 -6.28
C LYS A 254 -24.83 3.78 -4.87
N SER A 255 -24.12 4.83 -4.44
CA SER A 255 -24.34 5.50 -3.16
C SER A 255 -25.70 6.20 -3.10
N SER A 256 -26.10 6.91 -4.17
CA SER A 256 -27.43 7.54 -4.25
C SER A 256 -28.58 6.53 -4.34
N LYS A 257 -28.41 5.44 -5.10
CA LYS A 257 -29.39 4.32 -5.13
C LYS A 257 -29.48 3.61 -3.79
N PHE A 258 -28.39 3.42 -3.05
CA PHE A 258 -28.45 2.88 -1.68
C PHE A 258 -29.21 3.80 -0.72
N VAL A 259 -29.16 5.12 -0.94
CA VAL A 259 -29.93 6.12 -0.17
C VAL A 259 -31.42 6.12 -0.59
N GLU A 260 -31.74 5.93 -1.87
CA GLU A 260 -33.11 5.83 -2.38
C GLU A 260 -33.79 4.46 -2.14
N GLU A 261 -33.04 3.36 -2.19
CA GLU A 261 -33.49 2.01 -1.81
C GLU A 261 -33.69 1.91 -0.30
N LYS A 262 -32.85 2.55 0.52
CA LYS A 262 -33.17 2.72 1.96
C LYS A 262 -34.48 3.50 2.16
N LYS A 263 -34.69 4.61 1.44
CA LYS A 263 -35.94 5.40 1.51
C LYS A 263 -37.20 4.66 1.00
N SER A 264 -37.06 3.71 0.08
CA SER A 264 -38.19 2.92 -0.45
C SER A 264 -38.45 1.63 0.32
N ILE A 265 -37.43 1.04 0.95
CA ILE A 265 -37.57 -0.05 1.93
C ILE A 265 -38.15 0.50 3.25
N ASP A 266 -37.79 1.72 3.65
CA ASP A 266 -38.33 2.39 4.84
C ASP A 266 -39.84 2.71 4.73
N LYS A 267 -40.39 2.83 3.52
CA LYS A 267 -41.84 3.06 3.30
C LYS A 267 -42.71 1.80 3.34
N LYS A 268 -42.13 0.59 3.24
CA LYS A 268 -42.88 -0.69 3.32
C LYS A 268 -42.72 -1.41 4.67
N LYS A 269 -41.93 -0.85 5.60
CA LYS A 269 -41.78 -1.35 6.99
C LYS A 269 -42.37 -0.41 8.05
N THR A 270 -43.26 0.52 7.67
CA THR A 270 -43.94 1.41 8.62
C THR A 270 -45.28 0.81 9.09
N GLN A 271 -45.19 -0.27 9.86
CA GLN A 271 -46.18 -0.79 10.82
C GLN A 271 -45.52 -2.02 11.46
N ALA A 272 -45.00 -2.04 12.68
CA ALA A 272 -44.99 -1.10 13.77
C ALA A 272 -43.62 -1.21 14.47
N ILE A 273 -43.01 -0.08 14.81
CA ILE A 273 -41.93 -0.02 15.79
C ILE A 273 -42.36 1.04 16.81
N ILE A 274 -42.70 0.57 18.00
CA ILE A 274 -42.91 1.38 19.19
C ILE A 274 -41.50 1.78 19.70
N PRO A 275 -41.28 3.03 20.12
CA PRO A 275 -39.96 3.51 20.52
C PRO A 275 -39.65 3.09 21.97
N THR A 276 -38.42 2.63 22.23
CA THR A 276 -37.87 2.69 23.59
C THR A 276 -36.35 2.86 23.57
N GLU A 277 -35.92 3.85 24.33
CA GLU A 277 -34.55 4.11 24.73
C GLU A 277 -33.98 2.93 25.54
N GLY A 278 -32.71 2.61 25.29
CA GLY A 278 -31.82 1.88 26.19
C GLY A 278 -32.32 0.56 26.79
N ILE A 279 -32.25 -0.56 26.05
CA ILE A 279 -32.08 -1.94 26.56
C ILE A 279 -31.50 -2.82 25.42
N LYS A 280 -30.58 -3.74 25.75
CA LYS A 280 -30.08 -4.81 24.87
C LYS A 280 -31.23 -5.76 24.47
N GLN A 281 -31.60 -5.88 23.19
CA GLN A 281 -32.50 -6.89 22.57
C GLN A 281 -32.27 -6.81 21.04
N ASP A 282 -31.99 -7.84 20.25
CA ASP A 282 -32.57 -9.18 20.20
C ASP A 282 -31.53 -10.30 20.43
N SER A 283 -31.68 -11.05 21.52
CA SER A 283 -30.97 -12.31 21.71
C SER A 283 -31.66 -13.40 20.88
N ARG A 284 -30.91 -14.13 20.05
CA ARG A 284 -31.51 -15.21 19.25
C ARG A 284 -32.04 -16.32 20.18
N PRO A 285 -33.29 -16.78 20.01
CA PRO A 285 -33.80 -17.88 20.82
C PRO A 285 -33.17 -19.21 20.39
N ILE A 286 -32.97 -20.12 21.35
CA ILE A 286 -32.32 -21.42 21.15
C ILE A 286 -33.05 -22.31 20.15
N SER A 287 -34.36 -22.11 19.99
CA SER A 287 -35.19 -22.79 18.99
C SER A 287 -34.68 -22.66 17.56
N GLN A 288 -34.02 -21.56 17.19
CA GLN A 288 -33.51 -21.35 15.82
C GLN A 288 -32.34 -22.27 15.45
N ILE A 289 -31.67 -22.83 16.46
CA ILE A 289 -30.47 -23.66 16.27
C ILE A 289 -30.72 -25.11 16.72
N THR A 290 -31.95 -25.39 17.15
CA THR A 290 -32.38 -26.70 17.62
C THR A 290 -32.54 -27.67 16.46
N ARG A 291 -32.04 -28.89 16.63
CA ARG A 291 -32.23 -29.99 15.67
C ARG A 291 -33.18 -31.04 16.25
N LYS A 292 -33.95 -31.72 15.40
CA LYS A 292 -34.75 -32.86 15.84
C LYS A 292 -33.83 -34.04 16.16
N GLY A 293 -33.62 -34.33 17.44
CA GLY A 293 -33.00 -35.57 17.89
C GLY A 293 -34.00 -36.73 17.87
N MET A 294 -33.51 -37.97 17.91
CA MET A 294 -34.38 -39.14 18.03
C MET A 294 -34.87 -39.34 19.46
N THR A 295 -36.15 -39.73 19.58
CA THR A 295 -36.79 -40.06 20.85
C THR A 295 -37.08 -41.54 20.95
N ILE A 296 -37.09 -42.06 22.18
CA ILE A 296 -37.49 -43.44 22.50
C ILE A 296 -38.47 -43.45 23.67
N PRO A 297 -39.44 -44.39 23.72
CA PRO A 297 -40.32 -44.54 24.88
C PRO A 297 -39.58 -45.03 26.12
N GLU A 298 -39.95 -44.54 27.30
CA GLU A 298 -39.37 -44.96 28.60
C GLU A 298 -39.53 -46.46 28.92
N THR A 299 -40.50 -47.12 28.29
CA THR A 299 -40.80 -48.56 28.46
C THR A 299 -39.99 -49.46 27.52
N MET A 300 -39.28 -48.90 26.53
CA MET A 300 -38.51 -49.67 25.55
C MET A 300 -37.43 -50.50 26.24
N ALA A 301 -37.28 -51.77 25.85
CA ALA A 301 -36.28 -52.64 26.47
C ALA A 301 -34.86 -52.20 26.09
N VAL A 302 -33.94 -52.31 27.03
CA VAL A 302 -32.53 -51.91 26.86
C VAL A 302 -31.87 -52.59 25.65
N ALA A 303 -32.20 -53.86 25.38
CA ALA A 303 -31.69 -54.58 24.20
C ALA A 303 -32.12 -53.93 22.88
N ASP A 304 -33.34 -53.41 22.80
CA ASP A 304 -33.86 -52.74 21.61
C ASP A 304 -33.21 -51.36 21.42
N VAL A 305 -32.99 -50.63 22.51
CA VAL A 305 -32.24 -49.36 22.48
C VAL A 305 -30.79 -49.57 22.02
N LEU A 306 -30.15 -50.66 22.46
CA LEU A 306 -28.82 -51.05 21.98
C LEU A 306 -28.85 -51.35 20.46
N ALA A 307 -29.87 -52.06 19.97
CA ALA A 307 -30.04 -52.33 18.55
C ALA A 307 -30.23 -51.03 17.75
N LEU A 308 -30.99 -50.06 18.27
CA LEU A 308 -31.16 -48.74 17.66
C LEU A 308 -29.85 -47.96 17.56
N PHE A 309 -29.01 -47.98 18.60
CA PHE A 309 -27.68 -47.36 18.54
C PHE A 309 -26.74 -48.04 17.54
N ASN A 310 -26.81 -49.36 17.42
CA ASN A 310 -26.01 -50.10 16.44
C ASN A 310 -26.49 -49.84 15.00
N ALA A 311 -27.80 -49.72 14.79
CA ALA A 311 -28.39 -49.40 13.50
C ALA A 311 -28.14 -47.95 13.07
N ASN A 312 -27.89 -47.04 14.03
CA ASN A 312 -27.66 -45.62 13.76
C ASN A 312 -26.33 -45.16 14.38
N PRO A 313 -25.17 -45.47 13.76
CA PRO A 313 -23.86 -45.15 14.32
C PRO A 313 -23.60 -43.66 14.55
N GLU A 314 -24.27 -42.78 13.80
CA GLU A 314 -24.18 -41.32 13.90
C GLU A 314 -24.93 -40.75 15.12
N ILE A 315 -25.76 -41.55 15.78
CA ILE A 315 -26.54 -41.11 16.94
C ILE A 315 -25.72 -41.33 18.21
N SER A 316 -25.40 -40.23 18.87
CA SER A 316 -24.69 -40.22 20.15
C SER A 316 -25.62 -40.30 21.35
N ILE A 317 -26.91 -39.98 21.19
CA ILE A 317 -27.90 -39.93 22.28
C ILE A 317 -29.32 -40.22 21.81
N PHE A 318 -30.15 -40.81 22.67
CA PHE A 318 -31.60 -40.78 22.54
C PHE A 318 -32.23 -39.99 23.67
N THR A 319 -33.28 -39.22 23.37
CA THR A 319 -34.11 -38.59 24.39
C THR A 319 -35.23 -39.56 24.78
N VAL A 320 -35.35 -39.84 26.07
CA VAL A 320 -36.38 -40.74 26.60
C VAL A 320 -37.63 -39.93 26.90
N VAL A 321 -38.76 -40.31 26.30
CA VAL A 321 -40.03 -39.61 26.45
C VAL A 321 -41.14 -40.54 26.94
N ASP A 322 -42.14 -39.96 27.61
CA ASP A 322 -43.37 -40.66 27.98
C ASP A 322 -44.38 -40.71 26.81
N SER A 323 -45.56 -41.29 27.06
CA SER A 323 -46.65 -41.36 26.07
C SER A 323 -47.19 -40.00 25.61
N ALA A 324 -46.94 -38.93 26.37
CA ALA A 324 -47.34 -37.55 26.06
C ALA A 324 -46.19 -36.72 25.46
N SER A 325 -45.05 -37.36 25.11
CA SER A 325 -43.84 -36.70 24.59
C SER A 325 -43.15 -35.76 25.58
N LYS A 326 -43.42 -35.92 26.89
CA LYS A 326 -42.68 -35.25 27.95
C LYS A 326 -41.32 -35.91 28.11
N VAL A 327 -40.27 -35.11 28.29
CA VAL A 327 -38.90 -35.62 28.48
C VAL A 327 -38.79 -36.22 29.88
N MET A 328 -38.37 -37.49 29.92
CA MET A 328 -38.17 -38.25 31.16
C MET A 328 -36.69 -38.40 31.52
N GLY A 329 -35.82 -38.30 30.51
CA GLY A 329 -34.37 -38.41 30.64
C GLY A 329 -33.69 -38.48 29.29
N ILE A 330 -32.38 -38.68 29.31
CA ILE A 330 -31.57 -38.94 28.12
C ILE A 330 -30.80 -40.24 28.29
N ILE A 331 -30.47 -40.92 27.20
CA ILE A 331 -29.54 -42.06 27.23
C ILE A 331 -28.38 -41.80 26.28
N PRO A 332 -27.23 -41.34 26.79
CA PRO A 332 -26.01 -41.24 25.99
C PRO A 332 -25.53 -42.65 25.59
N ARG A 333 -25.02 -42.79 24.37
CA ARG A 333 -24.46 -44.05 23.87
C ARG A 333 -23.35 -44.56 24.80
N ILE A 334 -22.48 -43.67 25.26
CA ILE A 334 -21.38 -44.03 26.16
C ILE A 334 -21.90 -44.62 27.47
N THR A 335 -22.97 -44.06 28.06
CA THR A 335 -23.58 -44.53 29.30
C THR A 335 -24.15 -45.93 29.13
N LEU A 336 -24.92 -46.15 28.06
CA LEU A 336 -25.51 -47.44 27.77
C LEU A 336 -24.45 -48.53 27.57
N PHE A 337 -23.44 -48.26 26.74
CA PHE A 337 -22.37 -49.22 26.45
C PHE A 337 -21.47 -49.46 27.67
N LYS A 338 -21.22 -48.43 28.50
CA LYS A 338 -20.46 -48.56 29.75
C LYS A 338 -21.16 -49.51 30.72
N VAL A 339 -22.49 -49.38 30.90
CA VAL A 339 -23.25 -50.26 31.79
C VAL A 339 -23.33 -51.68 31.23
N LEU A 340 -23.61 -51.84 29.93
CA LEU A 340 -23.75 -53.15 29.30
C LEU A 340 -22.43 -53.90 29.15
N GLY A 341 -21.31 -53.18 29.04
CA GLY A 341 -19.96 -53.73 28.94
C GLY A 341 -19.39 -54.27 30.26
N THR A 342 -20.10 -54.15 31.38
CA THR A 342 -19.70 -54.78 32.65
C THR A 342 -19.93 -56.30 32.63
N GLN A 343 -19.20 -57.06 33.46
CA GLN A 343 -19.18 -58.54 33.48
C GLN A 343 -20.56 -59.22 33.48
N TYR A 344 -21.60 -58.57 34.01
CA TYR A 344 -22.98 -59.08 34.03
C TYR A 344 -24.01 -58.06 33.49
N GLY A 345 -23.56 -56.93 32.95
CA GLY A 345 -24.41 -55.79 32.60
C GLY A 345 -25.50 -56.13 31.59
N PHE A 346 -25.13 -56.76 30.49
CA PHE A 346 -26.08 -57.16 29.46
C PHE A 346 -27.14 -58.14 29.98
N SER A 347 -26.74 -59.17 30.72
CA SER A 347 -27.66 -60.18 31.27
C SER A 347 -28.64 -59.60 32.29
N ILE A 348 -28.22 -58.59 33.08
CA ILE A 348 -29.05 -57.95 34.11
C ILE A 348 -30.04 -56.94 33.52
N TYR A 349 -29.63 -56.19 32.49
CA TYR A 349 -30.37 -55.03 32.01
C TYR A 349 -31.08 -55.23 30.68
N SER A 350 -30.67 -56.17 29.82
CA SER A 350 -31.21 -56.34 28.46
C SER A 350 -32.74 -56.38 28.36
N LYS A 351 -33.42 -57.07 29.29
CA LYS A 351 -34.89 -57.19 29.33
C LYS A 351 -35.60 -56.10 30.16
N LYS A 352 -34.84 -55.23 30.84
CA LYS A 352 -35.40 -54.15 31.65
C LYS A 352 -35.75 -52.94 30.77
N PRO A 353 -36.72 -52.11 31.18
CA PRO A 353 -37.03 -50.87 30.47
C PRO A 353 -35.87 -49.88 30.57
N ILE A 354 -35.70 -49.04 29.54
CA ILE A 354 -34.63 -48.04 29.46
C ILE A 354 -34.71 -47.01 30.58
N SER A 355 -35.90 -46.78 31.15
CA SER A 355 -36.10 -45.94 32.35
C SER A 355 -35.23 -46.34 33.55
N ARG A 356 -34.72 -47.57 33.61
CA ARG A 356 -33.78 -48.03 34.65
C ARG A 356 -32.34 -47.54 34.46
N LEU A 357 -31.97 -47.13 33.25
CA LEU A 357 -30.61 -46.75 32.85
C LEU A 357 -30.50 -45.32 32.30
N MET A 358 -31.62 -44.65 32.06
CA MET A 358 -31.62 -43.27 31.59
C MET A 358 -30.97 -42.32 32.62
N VAL A 359 -30.33 -41.29 32.11
CA VAL A 359 -29.79 -40.18 32.91
C VAL A 359 -30.90 -39.15 33.08
N THR A 360 -31.22 -38.83 34.33
CA THR A 360 -32.25 -37.84 34.69
C THR A 360 -31.68 -36.46 35.01
N ASP A 361 -30.36 -36.37 35.19
CA ASP A 361 -29.63 -35.10 35.32
C ASP A 361 -29.17 -34.63 33.94
N TYR A 362 -30.03 -33.87 33.25
CA TYR A 362 -29.76 -33.30 31.93
C TYR A 362 -30.14 -31.83 31.90
N LEU A 363 -29.49 -31.07 31.01
CA LEU A 363 -29.81 -29.65 30.83
C LEU A 363 -31.00 -29.50 29.88
N ALA A 364 -32.15 -29.13 30.42
CA ALA A 364 -33.33 -28.70 29.68
C ALA A 364 -33.42 -27.17 29.62
N VAL A 365 -33.77 -26.61 28.47
CA VAL A 365 -33.95 -25.17 28.25
C VAL A 365 -35.27 -24.89 27.52
N ASP A 366 -35.85 -23.73 27.77
CA ASP A 366 -37.09 -23.32 27.11
C ASP A 366 -36.85 -22.91 25.66
N PHE A 367 -37.83 -23.16 24.80
CA PHE A 367 -37.85 -22.82 23.38
C PHE A 367 -37.44 -21.37 23.06
N PHE A 368 -37.81 -20.41 23.93
CA PHE A 368 -37.52 -18.98 23.75
C PHE A 368 -36.26 -18.53 24.47
N GLU A 369 -35.54 -19.43 25.13
CA GLU A 369 -34.37 -19.04 25.91
C GLU A 369 -33.22 -18.52 25.02
N PRO A 370 -32.60 -17.37 25.34
CA PRO A 370 -31.50 -16.81 24.57
C PRO A 370 -30.27 -17.72 24.46
N VAL A 371 -29.66 -17.78 23.27
CA VAL A 371 -28.44 -18.56 23.00
C VAL A 371 -27.30 -18.23 23.98
N GLU A 372 -27.11 -16.97 24.37
CA GLU A 372 -26.05 -16.55 25.28
C GLU A 372 -26.28 -17.06 26.71
N VAL A 373 -27.55 -17.07 27.14
CA VAL A 373 -27.95 -17.59 28.46
C VAL A 373 -27.80 -19.11 28.48
N VAL A 374 -28.24 -19.79 27.41
CA VAL A 374 -28.06 -21.24 27.25
C VAL A 374 -26.57 -21.61 27.21
N ALA A 375 -25.72 -20.80 26.58
CA ALA A 375 -24.27 -21.02 26.55
C ALA A 375 -23.61 -20.85 27.91
N SER A 376 -24.02 -19.85 28.67
CA SER A 376 -23.57 -19.68 30.04
C SER A 376 -23.98 -20.88 30.92
N LYS A 377 -25.24 -21.33 30.84
CA LYS A 377 -25.73 -22.53 31.54
C LYS A 377 -24.97 -23.80 31.13
N ALA A 378 -24.72 -23.96 29.83
CA ALA A 378 -24.00 -25.11 29.30
C ALA A 378 -22.53 -25.14 29.71
N ALA A 379 -21.87 -23.97 29.75
CA ALA A 379 -20.48 -23.81 30.17
C ALA A 379 -20.28 -23.95 31.69
N SER A 380 -21.32 -23.73 32.51
CA SER A 380 -21.27 -23.94 33.96
C SER A 380 -21.39 -25.41 34.39
N ARG A 381 -21.56 -26.35 33.45
CA ARG A 381 -21.65 -27.79 33.73
C ARG A 381 -20.28 -28.37 34.06
N ALA A 382 -20.26 -29.48 34.80
CA ALA A 382 -19.04 -30.24 35.03
C ALA A 382 -18.45 -30.71 33.68
N GLU A 383 -17.12 -30.83 33.61
CA GLU A 383 -16.37 -31.16 32.38
C GLU A 383 -16.87 -32.46 31.71
N GLU A 384 -17.27 -33.44 32.53
CA GLU A 384 -17.85 -34.72 32.11
C GLU A 384 -19.21 -34.61 31.40
N HIS A 385 -19.92 -33.49 31.58
CA HIS A 385 -21.25 -33.22 30.99
C HIS A 385 -21.21 -32.09 29.94
N LEU A 386 -20.03 -31.53 29.63
CA LEU A 386 -19.92 -30.38 28.72
C LEU A 386 -20.34 -30.71 27.28
N TYR A 387 -20.14 -31.97 26.86
CA TYR A 387 -20.52 -32.48 25.55
C TYR A 387 -21.93 -33.09 25.50
N ASP A 388 -22.62 -33.18 26.64
CA ASP A 388 -24.00 -33.65 26.66
C ASP A 388 -24.88 -32.63 25.93
N PRO A 389 -25.78 -33.09 25.05
CA PRO A 389 -26.68 -32.21 24.33
C PRO A 389 -27.67 -31.56 25.29
N ILE A 390 -28.05 -30.36 24.93
CA ILE A 390 -29.02 -29.53 25.63
C ILE A 390 -30.38 -29.88 25.06
N VAL A 391 -31.30 -30.35 25.90
CA VAL A 391 -32.67 -30.67 25.49
C VAL A 391 -33.46 -29.37 25.45
N VAL A 392 -34.15 -29.14 24.33
CA VAL A 392 -35.00 -27.97 24.14
C VAL A 392 -36.45 -28.41 24.27
N GLU A 393 -37.16 -27.77 25.18
CA GLU A 393 -38.56 -28.05 25.47
C GLU A 393 -39.44 -26.86 25.10
N GLN A 394 -40.65 -27.15 24.61
CA GLN A 394 -41.68 -26.15 24.39
C GLN A 394 -42.91 -26.54 25.21
N ASN A 395 -43.25 -25.72 26.21
CA ASN A 395 -44.35 -26.01 27.16
C ASN A 395 -44.20 -27.37 27.88
N GLY A 396 -42.97 -27.79 28.20
CA GLY A 396 -42.67 -29.07 28.86
C GLY A 396 -42.77 -30.30 27.95
N ILE A 397 -42.89 -30.10 26.63
CA ILE A 397 -42.88 -31.16 25.61
C ILE A 397 -41.55 -31.09 24.86
N TYR A 398 -40.99 -32.25 24.52
CA TYR A 398 -39.77 -32.33 23.73
C TYR A 398 -39.90 -31.60 22.39
N PHE A 399 -39.01 -30.64 22.12
CA PHE A 399 -38.92 -29.95 20.84
C PHE A 399 -37.70 -30.41 20.04
N GLY A 400 -36.55 -30.57 20.68
CA GLY A 400 -35.33 -31.05 20.03
C GLY A 400 -34.09 -30.99 20.92
N VAL A 401 -32.91 -31.01 20.30
CA VAL A 401 -31.61 -30.97 20.98
C VAL A 401 -30.65 -29.98 20.32
N VAL A 402 -29.74 -29.40 21.11
CA VAL A 402 -28.62 -28.57 20.66
C VAL A 402 -27.32 -29.14 21.23
N ILE A 403 -26.29 -29.28 20.41
CA ILE A 403 -24.95 -29.67 20.88
C ILE A 403 -24.12 -28.43 21.20
N PHE A 404 -23.27 -28.52 22.24
CA PHE A 404 -22.47 -27.39 22.73
C PHE A 404 -21.56 -26.76 21.66
N LYS A 405 -21.05 -27.58 20.72
CA LYS A 405 -20.24 -27.08 19.58
C LYS A 405 -21.00 -26.07 18.72
N ASP A 406 -22.25 -26.34 18.37
CA ASP A 406 -23.08 -25.46 17.53
C ASP A 406 -23.34 -24.13 18.24
N LEU A 407 -23.43 -24.16 19.57
CA LEU A 407 -23.66 -23.00 20.42
C LEU A 407 -22.43 -22.06 20.44
N LEU A 408 -21.22 -22.61 20.59
CA LEU A 408 -19.97 -21.85 20.55
C LEU A 408 -19.72 -21.22 19.17
N GLU A 409 -19.97 -21.96 18.10
CA GLU A 409 -19.78 -21.48 16.73
C GLU A 409 -20.62 -20.22 16.46
N ILE A 410 -21.83 -20.15 16.99
CA ILE A 410 -22.72 -19.00 16.81
C ILE A 410 -22.23 -17.79 17.59
N ILE A 411 -21.82 -17.96 18.85
CA ILE A 411 -21.34 -16.85 19.68
C ILE A 411 -20.08 -16.23 19.08
N VAL A 412 -19.11 -17.07 18.69
CA VAL A 412 -17.87 -16.61 18.06
C VAL A 412 -18.16 -15.87 16.75
N ASN A 413 -19.06 -16.39 15.92
CA ASN A 413 -19.43 -15.74 14.65
C ASN A 413 -20.10 -14.38 14.86
N VAL A 414 -20.95 -14.22 15.88
CA VAL A 414 -21.60 -12.94 16.20
C VAL A 414 -20.57 -11.91 16.67
N GLU A 415 -19.69 -12.27 17.60
CA GLU A 415 -18.67 -11.37 18.14
C GLU A 415 -17.66 -10.91 17.07
N VAL A 416 -17.21 -11.84 16.21
CA VAL A 416 -16.31 -11.53 15.09
C VAL A 416 -16.96 -10.54 14.12
N LEU A 417 -18.26 -10.70 13.84
CA LEU A 417 -18.98 -9.80 12.94
C LEU A 417 -19.10 -8.38 13.52
N GLU A 418 -19.41 -8.24 14.81
CA GLU A 418 -19.49 -6.93 15.49
C GLU A 418 -18.13 -6.22 15.45
N ARG A 419 -17.06 -6.93 15.81
CA ARG A 419 -15.71 -6.36 15.83
C ARG A 419 -15.22 -5.96 14.44
N THR A 420 -15.57 -6.75 13.43
CA THR A 420 -15.28 -6.42 12.03
C THR A 420 -15.99 -5.15 11.58
N GLN A 421 -17.24 -4.93 12.01
CA GLN A 421 -17.97 -3.70 11.69
C GLN A 421 -17.38 -2.46 12.37
N GLU A 422 -17.02 -2.54 13.65
CA GLU A 422 -16.35 -1.45 14.36
C GLU A 422 -15.01 -1.09 13.72
N LEU A 423 -14.22 -2.10 13.35
CA LEU A 423 -12.94 -1.91 12.69
C LEU A 423 -13.13 -1.23 11.34
N ASN A 424 -14.09 -1.68 10.52
CA ASN A 424 -14.38 -1.06 9.23
C ASN A 424 -14.81 0.40 9.35
N LYS A 425 -15.62 0.74 10.36
CA LYS A 425 -16.03 2.13 10.63
C LYS A 425 -14.83 3.01 10.99
N THR A 426 -13.93 2.49 11.83
CA THR A 426 -12.73 3.20 12.28
C THR A 426 -11.74 3.41 11.13
N THR A 427 -11.49 2.36 10.34
CA THR A 427 -10.63 2.41 9.15
C THR A 427 -11.14 3.44 8.15
N ARG A 428 -12.45 3.49 7.90
CA ARG A 428 -13.05 4.48 7.00
C ARG A 428 -12.80 5.91 7.48
N LYS A 429 -13.02 6.18 8.78
CA LYS A 429 -12.80 7.52 9.35
C LYS A 429 -11.33 7.94 9.25
N LEU A 430 -10.41 7.01 9.44
CA LEU A 430 -8.97 7.26 9.29
C LEU A 430 -8.60 7.59 7.84
N LEU A 431 -9.11 6.83 6.88
CA LEU A 431 -8.91 7.10 5.45
C LEU A 431 -9.47 8.46 5.02
N GLU A 432 -10.64 8.86 5.55
CA GLU A 432 -11.22 10.19 5.28
C GLU A 432 -10.35 11.32 5.86
N GLN A 433 -9.79 11.13 7.07
CA GLN A 433 -8.84 12.09 7.67
C GLN A 433 -7.52 12.17 6.89
N GLU A 434 -6.97 11.04 6.47
CA GLU A 434 -5.74 10.98 5.66
C GLU A 434 -5.95 11.68 4.31
N ALA A 435 -7.10 11.44 3.65
CA ALA A 435 -7.44 12.11 2.40
C ALA A 435 -7.58 13.63 2.56
N MET A 436 -8.13 14.10 3.69
CA MET A 436 -8.24 15.52 3.99
C MET A 436 -6.86 16.16 4.22
N GLN A 437 -6.01 15.54 5.04
CA GLN A 437 -4.63 15.99 5.26
C GLN A 437 -3.81 16.05 3.95
N GLN A 438 -3.95 15.04 3.08
CA GLN A 438 -3.28 15.04 1.78
C GLN A 438 -3.75 16.18 0.86
N ARG A 439 -5.05 16.53 0.91
CA ARG A 439 -5.57 17.69 0.14
C ARG A 439 -4.99 18.99 0.64
N ASP A 440 -4.94 19.20 1.95
CA ASP A 440 -4.40 20.42 2.56
C ASP A 440 -2.90 20.57 2.26
N LEU A 441 -2.14 19.48 2.37
CA LEU A 441 -0.73 19.45 1.95
C LEU A 441 -0.55 19.77 0.47
N LYS A 442 -1.44 19.27 -0.39
CA LYS A 442 -1.36 19.54 -1.83
C LYS A 442 -1.67 21.00 -2.16
N LEU A 443 -2.61 21.61 -1.45
CA LEU A 443 -2.90 23.04 -1.57
C LEU A 443 -1.68 23.88 -1.14
N ALA A 444 -1.05 23.54 -0.02
CA ALA A 444 0.15 24.21 0.45
C ALA A 444 1.31 24.13 -0.58
N GLU A 445 1.51 22.96 -1.20
CA GLU A 445 2.48 22.78 -2.29
C GLU A 445 2.19 23.72 -3.48
N ILE A 446 0.92 23.81 -3.89
CA ILE A 446 0.51 24.67 -5.01
C ILE A 446 0.77 26.15 -4.70
N VAL A 447 0.42 26.59 -3.49
CA VAL A 447 0.66 27.97 -3.04
C VAL A 447 2.16 28.27 -3.04
N GLN A 448 2.97 27.40 -2.44
CA GLN A 448 4.41 27.61 -2.34
C GLN A 448 5.06 27.68 -3.74
N LYS A 449 4.72 26.75 -4.65
CA LYS A 449 5.21 26.75 -6.04
C LYS A 449 4.84 28.01 -6.82
N SER A 450 3.71 28.66 -6.49
CA SER A 450 3.29 29.90 -7.15
C SER A 450 4.11 31.13 -6.72
N ILE A 451 4.74 31.07 -5.54
CA ILE A 451 5.52 32.18 -4.97
C ILE A 451 6.98 32.15 -5.44
N TYR A 452 7.53 30.96 -5.70
CA TYR A 452 8.91 30.84 -6.17
C TYR A 452 9.09 31.19 -7.65
N PRO A 453 10.22 31.82 -8.04
CA PRO A 453 10.51 32.07 -9.44
C PRO A 453 10.48 30.76 -10.22
N SER A 454 9.85 30.77 -11.40
CA SER A 454 9.77 29.59 -12.28
C SER A 454 10.92 29.52 -13.29
N ARG A 455 11.74 30.57 -13.38
CA ARG A 455 12.86 30.70 -14.32
C ARG A 455 14.02 31.42 -13.65
N ALA A 456 15.23 31.02 -14.03
CA ALA A 456 16.45 31.68 -13.59
C ALA A 456 16.54 33.10 -14.17
N PRO A 457 17.23 34.04 -13.49
CA PRO A 457 17.48 35.38 -14.01
C PRO A 457 18.04 35.36 -15.44
N LYS A 458 17.50 36.21 -16.31
CA LYS A 458 18.05 36.47 -17.64
C LYS A 458 18.57 37.89 -17.68
N THR A 459 19.87 38.07 -17.55
CA THR A 459 20.51 39.38 -17.56
C THR A 459 21.73 39.35 -18.48
N SER A 460 22.17 40.49 -19.00
CA SER A 460 23.28 40.54 -19.97
C SER A 460 24.62 40.13 -19.36
N LYS A 461 24.87 40.48 -18.09
CA LYS A 461 26.13 40.22 -17.39
C LYS A 461 26.17 38.85 -16.68
N TRP A 462 25.04 38.17 -16.52
CA TRP A 462 24.95 36.92 -15.74
C TRP A 462 24.21 35.82 -16.47
N ASP A 463 24.83 34.64 -16.50
CA ASP A 463 24.20 33.37 -16.86
C ASP A 463 23.85 32.63 -15.55
N CYS A 464 22.57 32.27 -15.38
CA CYS A 464 22.06 31.73 -14.13
C CYS A 464 21.29 30.43 -14.38
N ALA A 465 21.47 29.46 -13.49
CA ALA A 465 20.68 28.24 -13.44
C ALA A 465 20.43 27.85 -11.99
N TYR A 466 19.32 27.18 -11.73
CA TYR A 466 19.08 26.59 -10.43
C TYR A 466 18.23 25.32 -10.57
N ILE A 467 18.29 24.48 -9.54
CA ILE A 467 17.37 23.39 -9.28
C ILE A 467 16.79 23.58 -7.88
N PHE A 468 15.51 23.27 -7.75
CA PHE A 468 14.77 23.30 -6.49
C PHE A 468 13.89 22.05 -6.45
N LYS A 469 14.21 21.13 -5.55
CA LYS A 469 13.59 19.81 -5.45
C LYS A 469 13.22 19.54 -3.99
N PRO A 470 11.97 19.85 -3.60
CA PRO A 470 11.47 19.53 -2.27
C PRO A 470 11.51 18.03 -1.98
N MET A 471 11.88 17.65 -0.75
CA MET A 471 11.86 16.29 -0.21
C MET A 471 10.42 15.81 0.02
N ALA A 472 9.53 16.72 0.42
CA ALA A 472 8.11 16.47 0.68
C ALA A 472 7.20 17.39 -0.15
N SER A 473 5.91 17.51 0.23
CA SER A 473 4.96 18.40 -0.45
C SER A 473 5.33 19.88 -0.34
N VAL A 474 5.91 20.30 0.79
CA VAL A 474 6.26 21.69 1.08
C VAL A 474 7.71 21.72 1.54
N SER A 475 8.48 22.67 1.03
CA SER A 475 9.91 22.82 1.25
C SER A 475 10.22 23.82 2.37
N GLY A 476 11.23 23.54 3.19
CA GLY A 476 11.90 24.49 4.08
C GLY A 476 12.89 25.40 3.33
N ASP A 477 13.44 24.93 2.20
CA ASP A 477 14.32 25.74 1.36
C ASP A 477 13.61 26.98 0.78
N VAL A 478 14.31 28.11 0.84
CA VAL A 478 13.86 29.41 0.35
C VAL A 478 14.93 30.03 -0.53
N TYR A 479 14.58 30.37 -1.76
CA TYR A 479 15.45 31.17 -2.62
C TYR A 479 14.72 32.34 -3.27
N ASP A 480 15.46 33.42 -3.52
CA ASP A 480 15.00 34.54 -4.33
C ASP A 480 16.15 35.26 -5.05
N PHE A 481 15.79 35.99 -6.10
CA PHE A 481 16.72 36.82 -6.88
C PHE A 481 16.28 38.28 -6.83
N TYR A 482 17.24 39.17 -6.60
CA TYR A 482 16.99 40.61 -6.49
C TYR A 482 17.54 41.34 -7.71
N TYR A 483 16.82 42.37 -8.14
CA TYR A 483 17.11 43.12 -9.36
C TYR A 483 17.25 44.60 -9.06
N ASP A 484 18.14 45.27 -9.77
CA ASP A 484 18.23 46.73 -9.74
C ASP A 484 17.09 47.38 -10.53
N ASP A 485 17.04 48.72 -10.51
CA ASP A 485 16.00 49.48 -11.20
C ASP A 485 16.11 49.38 -12.75
N LYS A 486 17.21 48.81 -13.27
CA LYS A 486 17.45 48.54 -14.69
C LYS A 486 17.14 47.09 -15.09
N GLY A 487 16.72 46.24 -14.14
CA GLY A 487 16.43 44.82 -14.36
C GLY A 487 17.66 43.90 -14.40
N SER A 488 18.84 44.40 -14.02
CA SER A 488 20.06 43.58 -13.87
C SER A 488 20.08 42.87 -12.52
N LEU A 489 20.76 41.73 -12.44
CA LEU A 489 20.86 40.94 -11.22
C LEU A 489 21.68 41.73 -10.18
N ASN A 490 21.07 42.05 -9.05
CA ASN A 490 21.65 42.85 -7.98
C ASN A 490 21.85 42.06 -6.68
N GLY A 491 21.30 40.85 -6.59
CA GLY A 491 21.52 39.99 -5.44
C GLY A 491 20.80 38.65 -5.55
N ALA A 492 21.11 37.76 -4.61
CA ALA A 492 20.46 36.47 -4.47
C ALA A 492 20.42 36.08 -2.98
N ALA A 493 19.44 35.29 -2.60
CA ALA A 493 19.34 34.72 -1.27
C ALA A 493 19.01 33.23 -1.35
N LEU A 494 19.59 32.46 -0.43
CA LEU A 494 19.25 31.07 -0.18
C LEU A 494 19.17 30.88 1.34
N PHE A 495 18.03 30.42 1.83
CA PHE A 495 17.81 30.08 3.22
C PHE A 495 17.27 28.65 3.33
N ASP A 496 17.51 28.05 4.48
CA ASP A 496 16.88 26.81 4.91
C ASP A 496 16.22 27.05 6.27
N VAL A 497 14.98 26.57 6.41
CA VAL A 497 14.16 26.70 7.62
C VAL A 497 14.19 25.39 8.37
N SER A 498 14.58 25.44 9.64
CA SER A 498 14.66 24.25 10.49
C SER A 498 13.36 23.43 10.49
N GLY A 499 13.45 22.12 10.23
CA GLY A 499 12.31 21.19 10.27
C GLY A 499 11.54 21.10 8.95
N HIS A 500 10.62 20.13 8.84
CA HIS A 500 9.95 19.81 7.58
C HIS A 500 8.42 19.93 7.64
N GLY A 501 7.79 20.28 6.52
CA GLY A 501 6.33 20.28 6.35
C GLY A 501 5.71 21.67 6.25
N VAL A 502 4.43 21.78 6.61
CA VAL A 502 3.66 23.01 6.38
C VAL A 502 4.18 24.20 7.20
N ALA A 503 4.59 23.95 8.45
CA ALA A 503 5.08 25.01 9.34
C ALA A 503 6.37 25.65 8.81
N SER A 504 7.38 24.85 8.43
CA SER A 504 8.63 25.38 7.86
C SER A 504 8.39 26.07 6.53
N GLY A 505 7.50 25.56 5.68
CA GLY A 505 7.14 26.23 4.43
C GLY A 505 6.45 27.59 4.61
N LEU A 506 5.59 27.75 5.62
CA LEU A 506 4.96 29.04 5.94
C LEU A 506 5.99 30.05 6.44
N VAL A 507 6.89 29.62 7.33
CA VAL A 507 8.01 30.44 7.78
C VAL A 507 8.93 30.80 6.61
N GLY A 508 9.14 29.89 5.67
CA GLY A 508 9.91 30.13 4.45
C GLY A 508 9.30 31.21 3.56
N ILE A 509 7.98 31.16 3.37
CA ILE A 509 7.23 32.21 2.63
C ILE A 509 7.37 33.57 3.32
N LEU A 510 7.15 33.63 4.64
CA LEU A 510 7.32 34.86 5.43
C LEU A 510 8.75 35.41 5.25
N SER A 511 9.74 34.55 5.44
CA SER A 511 11.16 34.91 5.37
C SER A 511 11.55 35.43 4.01
N LYS A 512 11.03 34.83 2.93
CA LYS A 512 11.23 35.31 1.56
C LYS A 512 10.75 36.75 1.38
N TYR A 513 9.53 37.05 1.81
CA TYR A 513 8.96 38.40 1.68
C TYR A 513 9.72 39.41 2.52
N LEU A 514 10.06 39.06 3.76
CA LEU A 514 10.85 39.92 4.64
C LEU A 514 12.26 40.17 4.10
N ALA A 515 12.92 39.16 3.55
CA ALA A 515 14.24 39.31 2.94
C ALA A 515 14.18 40.24 1.73
N LYS A 516 13.18 40.04 0.85
CA LYS A 516 12.96 40.90 -0.33
C LYS A 516 12.65 42.34 0.06
N ASP A 517 11.81 42.56 1.04
CA ASP A 517 11.46 43.89 1.56
C ASP A 517 12.69 44.59 2.14
N THR A 518 13.41 43.90 3.04
CA THR A 518 14.63 44.43 3.68
C THR A 518 15.72 44.74 2.66
N PHE A 519 15.86 43.90 1.63
CA PHE A 519 16.84 44.13 0.55
C PHE A 519 16.53 45.40 -0.25
N ARG A 520 15.26 45.73 -0.47
CA ARG A 520 14.84 46.95 -1.18
C ARG A 520 14.99 48.22 -0.34
N GLU A 521 14.75 48.15 0.96
CA GLU A 521 14.86 49.30 1.87
C GLU A 521 16.32 49.68 2.17
N ASN A 522 17.23 48.71 2.20
CA ASN A 522 18.60 48.88 2.70
C ASN A 522 19.65 48.86 1.57
N LYS A 523 19.36 49.46 0.41
CA LYS A 523 20.23 49.46 -0.78
C LYS A 523 21.65 50.01 -0.52
N ASN A 524 21.79 50.96 0.41
CA ASN A 524 23.04 51.70 0.65
C ASN A 524 23.79 51.26 1.91
N GLU A 525 23.23 50.34 2.70
CA GLU A 525 23.88 49.85 3.92
C GLU A 525 24.79 48.66 3.62
N GLU A 526 25.79 48.38 4.45
CA GLU A 526 26.59 47.16 4.33
C GLU A 526 25.71 45.89 4.42
N LEU A 527 26.04 44.83 3.68
CA LEU A 527 25.22 43.61 3.66
C LEU A 527 25.04 42.97 5.05
N SER A 528 26.06 43.05 5.92
CA SER A 528 25.95 42.61 7.32
C SER A 528 24.90 43.39 8.12
N ALA A 529 24.72 44.69 7.86
CA ALA A 529 23.70 45.51 8.50
C ALA A 529 22.29 45.13 8.01
N LEU A 530 22.14 44.86 6.72
CA LEU A 530 20.91 44.31 6.15
C LEU A 530 20.55 42.98 6.81
N ALA A 531 21.51 42.06 6.98
CA ALA A 531 21.27 40.78 7.64
C ALA A 531 20.79 40.95 9.09
N ARG A 532 21.36 41.90 9.85
CA ARG A 532 20.88 42.26 11.20
C ARG A 532 19.46 42.80 11.19
N THR A 533 19.13 43.68 10.25
CA THR A 533 17.79 44.24 10.10
C THR A 533 16.77 43.15 9.73
N PHE A 534 17.15 42.24 8.82
CA PHE A 534 16.34 41.08 8.46
C PHE A 534 16.11 40.16 9.67
N ASN A 535 17.17 39.85 10.44
CA ASN A 535 17.05 39.01 11.64
C ASN A 535 16.05 39.57 12.65
N LYS A 536 16.14 40.88 12.93
CA LYS A 536 15.21 41.57 13.85
C LYS A 536 13.76 41.55 13.35
N LYS A 537 13.54 41.82 12.07
CA LYS A 537 12.19 41.72 11.47
C LYS A 537 11.66 40.28 11.56
N LEU A 538 12.50 39.29 11.28
CA LEU A 538 12.13 37.88 11.34
C LEU A 538 11.76 37.43 12.75
N ILE A 539 12.57 37.76 13.77
CA ILE A 539 12.26 37.45 15.19
C ILE A 539 10.91 38.05 15.58
N LYS A 540 10.66 39.31 15.19
CA LYS A 540 9.40 40.01 15.49
C LYS A 540 8.19 39.35 14.81
N GLU A 541 8.26 39.10 13.51
CA GLU A 541 7.12 38.61 12.72
C GLU A 541 6.84 37.10 12.93
N LYS A 542 7.89 36.32 13.23
CA LYS A 542 7.75 34.89 13.55
C LYS A 542 7.01 34.66 14.88
N ALA A 543 7.07 35.62 15.81
CA ALA A 543 6.49 35.53 17.15
C ALA A 543 6.93 34.23 17.88
N ASN A 544 5.98 33.38 18.29
CA ASN A 544 6.24 32.19 19.12
C ASN A 544 6.57 30.92 18.31
N VAL A 545 6.70 30.99 16.98
CA VAL A 545 7.04 29.81 16.17
C VAL A 545 8.50 29.45 16.43
N GLU A 546 8.81 28.20 16.79
CA GLU A 546 10.17 27.80 17.22
C GLU A 546 11.18 27.68 16.07
N ASN A 547 10.72 27.62 14.81
CA ASN A 547 11.59 27.43 13.66
C ASN A 547 12.64 28.55 13.53
N TYR A 548 13.86 28.22 13.15
CA TYR A 548 14.92 29.18 12.84
C TYR A 548 15.38 29.01 11.40
N LEU A 549 16.21 29.94 10.92
CA LEU A 549 16.75 29.93 9.58
C LEU A 549 18.26 29.87 9.59
N THR A 550 18.81 29.10 8.66
CA THR A 550 20.18 29.31 8.18
C THR A 550 20.09 29.90 6.78
N GLY A 551 21.10 30.66 6.35
CA GLY A 551 21.17 31.00 4.94
C GLY A 551 22.34 31.88 4.55
N ILE A 552 22.39 32.19 3.26
CA ILE A 552 23.37 33.09 2.66
C ILE A 552 22.66 34.19 1.87
N LEU A 553 23.23 35.39 1.97
CA LEU A 553 22.79 36.59 1.28
C LEU A 553 23.92 37.08 0.39
N LEU A 554 23.61 37.40 -0.86
CA LEU A 554 24.52 38.00 -1.83
C LEU A 554 23.98 39.35 -2.30
N ARG A 555 24.87 40.34 -2.34
CA ARG A 555 24.64 41.58 -3.07
C ARG A 555 25.69 41.75 -4.14
N ILE A 556 25.24 42.03 -5.35
CA ILE A 556 26.07 42.15 -6.53
C ILE A 556 26.17 43.64 -6.88
N THR A 557 27.41 44.11 -6.93
CA THR A 557 27.77 45.45 -7.41
C THR A 557 28.49 45.32 -8.76
N ASP A 558 28.89 46.45 -9.36
CA ASP A 558 29.61 46.42 -10.64
C ASP A 558 31.00 45.77 -10.56
N SER A 559 31.63 45.73 -9.37
CA SER A 559 33.02 45.26 -9.19
C SER A 559 33.18 44.06 -8.27
N LYS A 560 32.21 43.78 -7.39
CA LYS A 560 32.29 42.72 -6.38
C LYS A 560 30.93 42.12 -6.03
N ILE A 561 30.97 40.92 -5.44
CA ILE A 561 29.87 40.33 -4.67
C ILE A 561 30.17 40.54 -3.18
N GLU A 562 29.24 41.16 -2.47
CA GLU A 562 29.19 41.15 -1.01
C GLU A 562 28.46 39.88 -0.57
N TYR A 563 29.05 39.15 0.37
CA TYR A 563 28.56 37.86 0.85
C TYR A 563 28.43 37.86 2.37
N VAL A 564 27.28 37.43 2.87
CA VAL A 564 27.04 37.17 4.29
C VAL A 564 26.53 35.75 4.45
N ASN A 565 27.04 35.03 5.44
CA ASN A 565 26.59 33.69 5.81
C ASN A 565 26.05 33.69 7.25
N ALA A 566 24.83 33.22 7.41
CA ALA A 566 24.13 33.03 8.68
C ALA A 566 24.01 31.54 8.99
N GLY A 567 25.14 30.91 9.34
CA GLY A 567 25.22 29.52 9.76
C GLY A 567 24.81 28.47 8.72
N HIS A 568 24.95 28.77 7.44
CA HIS A 568 24.61 27.90 6.32
C HIS A 568 25.84 27.33 5.62
N THR A 569 25.63 26.46 4.62
CA THR A 569 26.69 26.00 3.72
C THR A 569 27.42 27.18 3.07
N ASP A 570 28.71 26.99 2.76
CA ASP A 570 29.50 28.08 2.19
C ASP A 570 29.25 28.28 0.70
N LEU A 571 29.34 29.53 0.26
CA LEU A 571 29.43 29.87 -1.15
C LEU A 571 30.72 29.31 -1.76
N LEU A 572 30.59 28.45 -2.78
CA LEU A 572 31.72 27.95 -3.56
C LEU A 572 31.99 28.84 -4.77
N CYS A 573 33.25 29.23 -4.94
CA CYS A 573 33.74 30.04 -6.04
C CYS A 573 34.58 29.18 -6.99
N ILE A 574 34.32 29.28 -8.29
CA ILE A 574 35.18 28.76 -9.34
C ILE A 574 35.78 29.95 -10.08
N ASP A 575 37.08 30.16 -9.94
CA ASP A 575 37.76 31.26 -10.61
C ASP A 575 37.99 31.02 -12.11
N SER A 576 38.51 32.04 -12.80
CA SER A 576 38.86 31.97 -14.22
C SER A 576 39.89 30.88 -14.56
N LYS A 577 40.68 30.44 -13.58
CA LYS A 577 41.70 29.37 -13.67
C LYS A 577 41.18 28.01 -13.22
N ARG A 578 39.86 27.88 -12.96
CA ARG A 578 39.18 26.64 -12.52
C ARG A 578 39.57 26.17 -11.12
N LYS A 579 40.18 27.04 -10.30
CA LYS A 579 40.39 26.75 -8.89
C LYS A 579 39.04 26.91 -8.18
N VAL A 580 38.66 25.87 -7.44
CA VAL A 580 37.49 25.90 -6.56
C VAL A 580 37.94 26.33 -5.17
N SER A 581 37.28 27.34 -4.61
CA SER A 581 37.55 27.86 -3.26
C SER A 581 36.27 28.17 -2.51
N VAL A 582 36.38 28.26 -1.19
CA VAL A 582 35.31 28.74 -0.30
C VAL A 582 35.42 30.26 -0.20
N ALA A 583 34.32 30.98 -0.43
CA ALA A 583 34.27 32.42 -0.24
C ALA A 583 34.55 32.78 1.24
N GLY A 584 35.44 33.74 1.50
CA GLY A 584 35.83 34.12 2.87
C GLY A 584 36.89 33.22 3.52
N GLY A 585 37.33 32.15 2.84
CA GLY A 585 38.36 31.23 3.32
C GLY A 585 37.82 30.01 4.06
N ALA A 586 38.64 28.96 4.18
CA ALA A 586 38.20 27.65 4.68
C ALA A 586 38.03 27.57 6.22
N ASN A 587 38.40 28.60 6.97
CA ASN A 587 38.44 28.57 8.43
C ASN A 587 37.08 28.85 9.08
N GLY A 588 36.06 29.23 8.30
CA GLY A 588 34.69 29.45 8.78
C GLY A 588 34.49 30.64 9.73
N SER A 589 35.52 31.46 9.95
CA SER A 589 35.47 32.58 10.92
C SER A 589 34.46 33.67 10.56
N PHE A 590 34.04 33.75 9.30
CA PHE A 590 33.09 34.75 8.79
C PHE A 590 31.62 34.33 8.95
N ARG A 591 31.35 33.09 9.43
CA ARG A 591 29.98 32.59 9.59
C ARG A 591 29.32 33.22 10.82
N GLY A 592 28.22 33.92 10.60
CA GLY A 592 27.37 34.46 11.65
C GLY A 592 26.45 33.40 12.28
N SER A 593 25.71 33.82 13.31
CA SER A 593 24.70 33.00 13.99
C SER A 593 23.47 32.67 13.12
N PHE A 594 22.63 31.76 13.60
CA PHE A 594 21.34 31.46 12.95
C PHE A 594 20.37 32.64 13.05
N LEU A 595 19.48 32.74 12.06
CA LEU A 595 18.47 33.78 11.95
C LEU A 595 17.17 33.36 12.63
N GLY A 596 16.43 34.31 13.21
CA GLY A 596 15.12 34.09 13.80
C GLY A 596 15.14 33.55 15.24
N ILE A 597 16.29 33.54 15.92
CA ILE A 597 16.43 33.09 17.31
C ILE A 597 16.68 34.30 18.21
N GLU A 598 15.77 34.55 19.15
CA GLU A 598 15.93 35.61 20.15
C GLU A 598 17.08 35.27 21.11
N GLY A 599 17.97 36.25 21.35
CA GLY A 599 19.09 36.11 22.27
C GLY A 599 20.39 35.55 21.68
N LEU A 600 20.43 35.14 20.41
CA LEU A 600 21.69 34.82 19.73
C LEU A 600 22.46 36.09 19.31
N PRO A 601 23.82 36.04 19.24
CA PRO A 601 24.62 37.17 18.78
C PRO A 601 24.40 37.49 17.29
N ASP A 602 24.19 38.76 16.98
CA ASP A 602 24.04 39.30 15.60
C ASP A 602 25.40 39.48 14.87
N ASN A 603 26.31 38.50 14.99
CA ASN A 603 27.71 38.57 14.53
C ASN A 603 27.91 38.30 13.02
N PHE A 604 27.10 38.92 12.18
CA PHE A 604 27.23 38.81 10.72
C PHE A 604 28.40 39.66 10.20
N GLU A 605 29.26 39.06 9.37
CA GLU A 605 30.38 39.71 8.70
C GLU A 605 30.17 39.73 7.18
N THR A 606 30.52 40.85 6.53
CA THR A 606 30.49 40.95 5.07
C THR A 606 31.85 40.53 4.51
N VAL A 607 31.83 39.58 3.57
CA VAL A 607 32.98 39.17 2.78
C VAL A 607 32.86 39.76 1.38
N ASP A 608 33.90 40.47 0.95
CA ASP A 608 33.98 41.03 -0.40
C ASP A 608 34.68 40.05 -1.35
N ILE A 609 33.99 39.70 -2.44
CA ILE A 609 34.49 38.79 -3.47
C ILE A 609 34.63 39.56 -4.79
N PRO A 610 35.85 39.79 -5.30
CA PRO A 610 36.05 40.47 -6.58
C PRO A 610 35.38 39.71 -7.73
N LEU A 611 34.79 40.45 -8.69
CA LEU A 611 34.22 39.86 -9.90
C LEU A 611 35.29 39.62 -10.96
N GLU A 612 35.45 38.36 -11.36
CA GLU A 612 36.30 37.96 -12.48
C GLU A 612 35.47 37.38 -13.62
N LYS A 613 35.75 37.79 -14.87
CA LYS A 613 35.05 37.26 -16.05
C LYS A 613 35.16 35.73 -16.12
N ASN A 614 34.04 35.07 -16.42
CA ASN A 614 33.88 33.61 -16.45
C ASN A 614 33.99 32.89 -15.10
N SER A 615 34.00 33.60 -13.97
CA SER A 615 33.87 32.99 -12.65
C SER A 615 32.44 32.47 -12.41
N CYS A 616 32.34 31.41 -11.59
CA CYS A 616 31.06 30.85 -11.16
C CYS A 616 30.95 30.86 -9.64
N TYR A 617 29.75 31.15 -9.14
CA TYR A 617 29.43 31.18 -7.72
C TYR A 617 28.25 30.22 -7.47
N ILE A 618 28.43 29.29 -6.55
CA ILE A 618 27.50 28.17 -6.34
C ILE A 618 26.98 28.23 -4.91
N MET A 619 25.67 28.41 -4.81
CA MET A 619 24.89 28.37 -3.57
C MET A 619 24.17 27.02 -3.53
N PHE A 620 24.13 26.33 -2.40
CA PHE A 620 23.45 25.03 -2.31
C PHE A 620 23.02 24.75 -0.88
N THR A 621 22.00 23.93 -0.69
CA THR A 621 21.59 23.47 0.65
C THR A 621 22.37 22.23 1.07
N ASP A 622 22.42 22.00 2.38
CA ASP A 622 23.16 20.91 3.02
C ASP A 622 22.81 19.52 2.47
N CYS A 623 21.59 19.33 1.95
CA CYS A 623 21.18 18.14 1.22
C CYS A 623 22.21 17.70 0.16
N LEU A 624 22.85 18.64 -0.55
CA LEU A 624 23.87 18.30 -1.54
C LEU A 624 25.11 17.64 -0.90
N THR A 625 25.54 18.10 0.26
CA THR A 625 26.75 17.62 0.95
C THR A 625 26.48 16.46 1.90
N GLU A 626 25.32 16.42 2.56
CA GLU A 626 24.94 15.43 3.56
C GLU A 626 24.26 14.19 2.96
N SER A 627 23.88 14.25 1.69
CA SER A 627 23.36 13.07 0.98
C SER A 627 24.39 11.96 0.93
N ARG A 628 23.90 10.73 1.14
CA ARG A 628 24.73 9.53 1.28
C ARG A 628 24.54 8.56 0.12
N ASN A 629 25.63 7.88 -0.24
CA ASN A 629 25.60 6.74 -1.16
C ASN A 629 25.05 5.47 -0.44
N LEU A 630 24.96 4.34 -1.15
CA LEU A 630 24.51 3.07 -0.55
C LEU A 630 25.45 2.53 0.55
N ALA A 631 26.73 2.90 0.52
CA ALA A 631 27.71 2.54 1.56
C ALA A 631 27.57 3.41 2.83
N GLY A 632 26.78 4.49 2.77
CA GLY A 632 26.59 5.43 3.86
C GLY A 632 27.58 6.59 3.87
N ASP A 633 28.47 6.71 2.88
CA ASP A 633 29.41 7.83 2.76
C ASP A 633 28.66 9.08 2.30
N GLU A 634 28.93 10.20 2.95
CA GLU A 634 28.42 11.52 2.54
C GLU A 634 29.22 12.05 1.35
N LEU A 635 28.58 12.85 0.49
CA LEU A 635 29.30 13.53 -0.59
C LEU A 635 30.38 14.43 0.00
N GLY A 636 30.01 15.24 0.99
CA GLY A 636 30.91 16.16 1.67
C GLY A 636 31.44 17.29 0.78
N ILE A 637 31.98 18.32 1.43
CA ILE A 637 32.46 19.53 0.74
C ILE A 637 33.69 19.25 -0.13
N GLU A 638 34.60 18.38 0.33
CA GLU A 638 35.87 18.12 -0.39
C GLU A 638 35.65 17.40 -1.73
N LEU A 639 34.75 16.41 -1.76
CA LEU A 639 34.41 15.71 -2.99
C LEU A 639 33.64 16.62 -3.94
N LEU A 640 32.72 17.44 -3.40
CA LEU A 640 32.00 18.45 -4.17
C LEU A 640 32.97 19.41 -4.87
N GLN A 641 33.99 19.92 -4.16
CA GLN A 641 35.02 20.76 -4.77
C GLN A 641 35.79 20.03 -5.88
N LYS A 642 36.13 18.75 -5.69
CA LYS A 642 36.79 17.92 -6.71
C LYS A 642 35.92 17.70 -7.94
N ILE A 643 34.61 17.50 -7.75
CA ILE A 643 33.63 17.36 -8.84
C ILE A 643 33.59 18.66 -9.65
N LEU A 644 33.40 19.79 -8.98
CA LEU A 644 33.31 21.10 -9.63
C LEU A 644 34.59 21.47 -10.38
N ALA A 645 35.77 21.13 -9.84
CA ALA A 645 37.05 21.35 -10.51
C ALA A 645 37.16 20.58 -11.85
N ARG A 646 36.55 19.40 -11.93
CA ARG A 646 36.55 18.52 -13.13
C ARG A 646 35.49 18.86 -14.17
N ALA A 647 34.60 19.82 -13.91
CA ALA A 647 33.54 20.17 -14.85
C ALA A 647 34.11 20.66 -16.21
N PRO A 648 33.43 20.39 -17.35
CA PRO A 648 33.92 20.76 -18.68
C PRO A 648 34.11 22.28 -18.84
N GLN A 649 35.13 22.68 -19.61
CA GLN A 649 35.43 24.09 -19.87
C GLN A 649 34.36 24.75 -20.76
N GLY A 650 34.19 26.07 -20.58
CA GLY A 650 33.25 26.86 -21.40
C GLY A 650 31.77 26.57 -21.14
N THR A 651 31.45 25.77 -20.12
CA THR A 651 30.06 25.38 -19.80
C THR A 651 29.22 26.57 -19.34
N SER A 652 27.97 26.63 -19.78
CA SER A 652 26.96 27.55 -19.22
C SER A 652 26.63 27.20 -17.78
N ALA A 653 26.00 28.12 -17.04
CA ALA A 653 25.52 27.86 -15.69
C ALA A 653 24.60 26.62 -15.66
N LYS A 654 23.75 26.47 -16.68
CA LYS A 654 22.88 25.30 -16.83
C LYS A 654 23.65 24.01 -17.04
N GLN A 655 24.66 24.00 -17.91
CA GLN A 655 25.47 22.80 -18.16
C GLN A 655 26.31 22.41 -16.94
N LEU A 656 26.82 23.40 -16.18
CA LEU A 656 27.53 23.15 -14.94
C LEU A 656 26.60 22.53 -13.87
N LEU A 657 25.37 23.04 -13.78
CA LEU A 657 24.35 22.50 -12.89
C LEU A 657 23.97 21.06 -13.29
N GLU A 658 23.69 20.81 -14.58
CA GLU A 658 23.38 19.46 -15.08
C GLU A 658 24.53 18.48 -14.79
N TYR A 659 25.78 18.87 -15.05
CA TYR A 659 26.96 18.07 -14.73
C TYR A 659 27.05 17.72 -13.23
N LEU A 660 26.80 18.70 -12.36
CA LEU A 660 26.81 18.50 -10.91
C LEU A 660 25.71 17.53 -10.48
N ILE A 661 24.49 17.70 -10.99
CA ILE A 661 23.33 16.89 -10.62
C ILE A 661 23.46 15.47 -11.14
N ASP A 662 23.95 15.26 -12.36
CA ASP A 662 24.20 13.92 -12.91
C ASP A 662 25.19 13.12 -12.05
N ILE A 663 26.27 13.77 -11.59
CA ILE A 663 27.26 13.13 -10.71
C ILE A 663 26.69 12.91 -9.32
N PHE A 664 25.91 13.85 -8.79
CA PHE A 664 25.24 13.71 -7.51
C PHE A 664 24.24 12.54 -7.51
N GLU A 665 23.42 12.41 -8.55
CA GLU A 665 22.49 11.28 -8.71
C GLU A 665 23.24 9.94 -8.90
N ALA A 666 24.37 9.96 -9.61
CA ALA A 666 25.24 8.79 -9.72
C ALA A 666 25.88 8.39 -8.38
N PHE A 667 26.32 9.37 -7.58
CA PHE A 667 26.91 9.17 -6.25
C PHE A 667 25.88 8.61 -5.26
N THR A 668 24.67 9.15 -5.26
CA THR A 668 23.61 8.75 -4.32
C THR A 668 22.99 7.39 -4.65
N GLU A 669 23.25 6.80 -5.83
CA GLU A 669 22.82 5.44 -6.20
C GLU A 669 21.32 5.16 -6.01
N ALA A 670 20.48 6.19 -6.23
CA ALA A 670 19.03 6.17 -6.01
C ALA A 670 18.59 6.02 -4.54
N VAL A 671 19.45 6.37 -3.57
CA VAL A 671 19.03 6.63 -2.19
C VAL A 671 18.10 7.86 -2.19
N PRO A 672 16.88 7.78 -1.62
CA PRO A 672 16.00 8.93 -1.52
C PRO A 672 16.64 10.07 -0.74
N LEU A 673 16.44 11.30 -1.21
CA LEU A 673 16.87 12.50 -0.50
C LEU A 673 16.17 12.57 0.87
N ARG A 674 16.94 12.95 1.88
CA ARG A 674 16.45 13.13 3.26
C ARG A 674 16.10 14.57 3.57
N ASP A 675 16.47 15.50 2.70
CA ASP A 675 16.14 16.91 2.82
C ASP A 675 15.93 17.57 1.46
N ASP A 676 15.46 18.81 1.48
CA ASP A 676 15.22 19.61 0.29
C ASP A 676 16.53 19.91 -0.46
N LEU A 677 16.52 19.74 -1.78
CA LEU A 677 17.69 20.00 -2.61
C LEU A 677 17.50 21.30 -3.39
N THR A 678 18.28 22.31 -3.01
CA THR A 678 18.38 23.55 -3.77
C THR A 678 19.83 23.81 -4.16
N VAL A 679 20.07 24.09 -5.44
CA VAL A 679 21.38 24.50 -5.96
C VAL A 679 21.19 25.65 -6.94
N ILE A 680 21.94 26.73 -6.77
CA ILE A 680 21.93 27.91 -7.64
C ILE A 680 23.36 28.14 -8.15
N VAL A 681 23.48 28.29 -9.47
CA VAL A 681 24.73 28.59 -10.18
C VAL A 681 24.61 29.97 -10.80
N LEU A 682 25.51 30.87 -10.39
CA LEU A 682 25.65 32.22 -10.93
C LEU A 682 26.98 32.31 -11.68
N LYS A 683 26.95 32.49 -12.99
CA LYS A 683 28.15 32.68 -13.82
C LYS A 683 28.24 34.12 -14.31
N TYR A 684 29.35 34.78 -13.99
CA TYR A 684 29.61 36.14 -14.43
C TYR A 684 30.20 36.13 -15.85
N LEU A 685 29.50 36.74 -16.80
CA LEU A 685 29.91 36.81 -18.21
C LEU A 685 30.86 37.98 -18.50
N GLY A 686 31.00 38.92 -17.56
CA GLY A 686 31.70 40.18 -17.77
C GLY A 686 30.83 41.23 -18.48
N GLU A 687 31.45 42.37 -18.76
CA GLU A 687 30.88 43.40 -19.66
C GLU A 687 31.04 43.03 -21.13
#